data_AF-A0A949M5F7-F1
#
_entry.id   AF-A0A949M5F7-F1
#
_cell.length_a   1.000
_cell.length_b   1.000
_cell.length_c   1.000
_cell.angle_alpha   90.00
_cell.angle_beta   90.00
_cell.angle_gamma   90.00
#
_symmetry.space_group_name_H-M   'P 1'
#
loop_
_entity.id
_entity.type
_entity.pdbx_description
1 polymer ?
#
loop_
_entity_poly.entity_id
_entity_poly.type
_entity_poly.pdbx_seq_one_letter_code
_entity_poly.pdbx_strand_id
1 'polypeptide(L)'
;GGLILSYDKTWTPMAMPAGFGDAGFTSVTFAGRQAIAVSDKGVLVNDGGAWRVDADLAELTGRLSRPPALLAASGLPDGGAVVAGRGIVAIRDSARAPWRFSGQPLLGQTVLAAAAIREGASVRAVVSVIPQLSWPPGDSPVDEDPNSPTPLYPAYTLPGDGYLLRETETGWRDEQRTAFLGSGSDRPVKSDPVLALLLQEDGDGWAVGGWSGETDFAGRGASGSGGARAVRERVRTAGVYRYGAGGAPAGSTGEREAPIPLAPGPARFVVGGHPMCAGPCAELDNQDLAPDRTLSLALDRAAELAGRGNGPRAFLSTGGRINPEAGIDGDGSEERRHARLLEPRAGLPVFSAVSEGDVGSSGAQAFSGAFSGFPAPFGSAAASGISSDGIPGAAPTSGARTHYAFDSEGAGGKVRVIFIDNSAGSLAASDPHQNPAESQEPWLIAVLDDARSKGIPAIVVGSRDLNSGVSPRLNAATDADRVAKILVEHGASAYFHDRPEENRAATIPAGESVTIPQFSTGTLGYRSPYEDSASIGQPDSLFGNSGFLIAEVDADKRDPATNRAPVAVRLIPVIEDLSLQAVDGNLLRRSRPSLFEGLGRRPVAGDRWGRAGSDGVPSPAGSSPYAEFPGAPCQVAGCSTRVNPEFTFSSSAPDVLDFVRQDPASSNLRKPLLGADDKVISDGGSGLVCPFNAGTADVTIAAGGRAVTEPVTVLPGTVARPCGTRPLDPSRIVQKPVKSSPPATPPPPAGASPAVLPGLVPPPPPAPPVTKPNPTKAVPALFGGFFAAGLKLQGPPQISPPPPPAVFVSTPVPPGGATVKVEKREEEAAPEQSSANYVAVHADERGGFEPYMLGVALIAAIAGVILFRGGRRRDPDFALTRATFDDRRSNTYRR
;
A
#
# COMPACT_ATOMS: atom_id res chain seq x y z
N GLY A 1 -15.83 -22.06 31.43
CA GLY A 1 -14.66 -22.94 31.31
C GLY A 1 -14.61 -23.52 29.92
N GLY A 2 -13.41 -23.73 29.37
CA GLY A 2 -13.24 -24.34 28.03
C GLY A 2 -13.55 -25.85 28.03
N LEU A 3 -13.92 -26.37 26.87
CA LEU A 3 -14.26 -27.79 26.66
C LEU A 3 -13.34 -28.38 25.58
N ILE A 4 -12.74 -29.55 25.84
CA ILE A 4 -12.02 -30.32 24.81
C ILE A 4 -12.94 -31.43 24.32
N LEU A 5 -13.10 -31.50 22.99
CA LEU A 5 -13.93 -32.50 22.32
C LEU A 5 -13.03 -33.42 21.49
N SER A 6 -13.25 -34.73 21.60
CA SER A 6 -12.75 -35.71 20.62
C SER A 6 -13.74 -35.89 19.49
N TYR A 7 -13.25 -36.11 18.27
CA TYR A 7 -14.08 -36.44 17.11
C TYR A 7 -13.70 -37.82 16.55
N ASP A 8 -14.62 -38.76 16.65
CA ASP A 8 -14.52 -40.13 16.12
C ASP A 8 -15.77 -40.52 15.31
N LYS A 9 -16.36 -39.52 14.63
CA LYS A 9 -17.66 -39.42 13.92
C LYS A 9 -18.71 -38.61 14.69
N THR A 10 -18.60 -38.55 16.01
CA THR A 10 -19.40 -37.67 16.87
C THR A 10 -18.49 -36.86 17.79
N TRP A 11 -18.90 -35.66 18.15
CA TRP A 11 -18.17 -34.85 19.13
C TRP A 11 -18.48 -35.35 20.54
N THR A 12 -17.45 -35.80 21.24
CA THR A 12 -17.56 -36.33 22.61
C THR A 12 -16.70 -35.50 23.57
N PRO A 13 -17.27 -35.00 24.69
CA PRO A 13 -16.49 -34.37 25.74
C PRO A 13 -15.39 -35.29 26.28
N MET A 14 -14.16 -34.80 26.32
CA MET A 14 -13.06 -35.50 26.99
C MET A 14 -13.00 -35.11 28.46
N ALA A 15 -12.67 -36.08 29.33
CA ALA A 15 -12.43 -35.80 30.73
C ALA A 15 -11.15 -34.97 30.90
N MET A 16 -11.27 -33.84 31.60
CA MET A 16 -10.15 -32.96 31.91
C MET A 16 -9.45 -33.39 33.20
N PRO A 17 -8.13 -33.18 33.33
CA PRO A 17 -7.43 -33.38 34.59
C PRO A 17 -8.06 -32.56 35.73
N ALA A 18 -7.94 -33.06 36.95
CA ALA A 18 -8.43 -32.35 38.13
C ALA A 18 -7.83 -30.93 38.19
N GLY A 19 -8.69 -29.93 38.43
CA GLY A 19 -8.31 -28.52 38.47
C GLY A 19 -8.42 -27.77 37.14
N PHE A 20 -8.69 -28.45 36.02
CA PHE A 20 -8.79 -27.84 34.69
C PHE A 20 -10.23 -27.73 34.13
N GLY A 21 -11.26 -28.13 34.89
CA GLY A 21 -12.65 -28.13 34.40
C GLY A 21 -13.23 -26.73 34.09
N ASP A 22 -12.64 -25.69 34.65
CA ASP A 22 -12.96 -24.28 34.48
C ASP A 22 -11.85 -23.50 33.75
N ALA A 23 -10.76 -24.16 33.34
CA ALA A 23 -9.61 -23.52 32.71
C ALA A 23 -9.97 -22.84 31.38
N GLY A 24 -9.34 -21.69 31.11
CA GLY A 24 -9.40 -20.99 29.83
C GLY A 24 -8.26 -21.47 28.93
N PHE A 25 -8.59 -22.09 27.79
CA PHE A 25 -7.59 -22.53 26.81
C PHE A 25 -7.30 -21.41 25.81
N THR A 26 -6.02 -21.14 25.59
CA THR A 26 -5.55 -20.03 24.74
C THR A 26 -4.88 -20.52 23.45
N SER A 27 -4.30 -21.72 23.46
CA SER A 27 -3.61 -22.27 22.29
C SER A 27 -3.59 -23.80 22.31
N VAL A 28 -3.68 -24.41 21.13
CA VAL A 28 -3.53 -25.85 20.92
C VAL A 28 -2.64 -26.09 19.71
N THR A 29 -1.72 -27.06 19.81
CA THR A 29 -0.82 -27.44 18.71
C THR A 29 -0.49 -28.92 18.76
N PHE A 30 0.20 -29.43 17.73
CA PHE A 30 0.77 -30.76 17.70
C PHE A 30 2.29 -30.68 17.57
N ALA A 31 3.00 -31.37 18.46
CA ALA A 31 4.43 -31.62 18.37
C ALA A 31 4.63 -33.11 18.07
N GLY A 32 4.87 -33.42 16.80
CA GLY A 32 4.81 -34.78 16.27
C GLY A 32 3.42 -35.40 16.49
N ARG A 33 3.34 -36.45 17.31
CA ARG A 33 2.06 -37.13 17.63
C ARG A 33 1.41 -36.62 18.92
N GLN A 34 2.08 -35.74 19.65
CA GLN A 34 1.61 -35.22 20.94
C GLN A 34 0.81 -33.93 20.70
N ALA A 35 -0.45 -33.91 21.13
CA ALA A 35 -1.21 -32.68 21.25
C ALA A 35 -0.75 -31.92 22.51
N ILE A 36 -0.59 -30.60 22.39
CA ILE A 36 -0.23 -29.69 23.49
C ILE A 36 -1.34 -28.64 23.57
N ALA A 37 -1.90 -28.44 24.76
CA ALA A 37 -2.93 -27.43 25.03
C ALA A 37 -2.48 -26.51 26.16
N VAL A 38 -2.45 -25.20 25.90
CA VAL A 38 -2.08 -24.16 26.85
C VAL A 38 -3.31 -23.57 27.50
N SER A 39 -3.28 -23.40 28.82
CA SER A 39 -4.32 -22.72 29.58
C SER A 39 -3.75 -21.76 30.62
N ASP A 40 -4.64 -20.97 31.21
CA ASP A 40 -4.38 -20.09 32.36
C ASP A 40 -3.89 -20.84 33.62
N LYS A 41 -4.08 -22.17 33.68
CA LYS A 41 -3.67 -23.02 34.81
C LYS A 41 -2.44 -23.89 34.53
N GLY A 42 -1.93 -23.92 33.29
CA GLY A 42 -0.74 -24.68 32.91
C GLY A 42 -0.83 -25.26 31.50
N VAL A 43 -0.04 -26.30 31.24
CA VAL A 43 0.01 -26.97 29.93
C VAL A 43 -0.41 -28.43 30.08
N LEU A 44 -1.32 -28.85 29.22
CA LEU A 44 -1.76 -30.23 29.10
C LEU A 44 -1.19 -30.86 27.83
N VAL A 45 -0.88 -32.15 27.90
CA VAL A 45 -0.43 -32.96 26.77
C VAL A 45 -1.29 -34.20 26.58
N ASN A 46 -1.39 -34.65 25.34
CA ASN A 46 -2.09 -35.89 24.98
C ASN A 46 -1.36 -36.61 23.84
N ASP A 47 -0.93 -37.84 24.10
CA ASP A 47 -0.19 -38.70 23.16
C ASP A 47 -1.08 -39.72 22.44
N GLY A 48 -2.41 -39.48 22.42
CA GLY A 48 -3.44 -40.42 21.94
C GLY A 48 -4.20 -41.15 23.07
N GLY A 49 -4.10 -40.66 24.30
CA GLY A 49 -4.74 -41.20 25.50
C GLY A 49 -5.58 -40.16 26.25
N ALA A 50 -5.53 -40.17 27.59
CA ALA A 50 -6.13 -39.12 28.40
C ALA A 50 -5.24 -37.87 28.46
N TRP A 51 -5.84 -36.69 28.57
CA TRP A 51 -5.11 -35.46 28.84
C TRP A 51 -4.42 -35.53 30.21
N ARG A 52 -3.20 -35.02 30.29
CA ARG A 52 -2.40 -34.95 31.52
C ARG A 52 -1.62 -33.64 31.57
N VAL A 53 -1.24 -33.19 32.76
CA VAL A 53 -0.34 -32.05 32.93
C VAL A 53 1.06 -32.42 32.39
N ASP A 54 1.71 -31.51 31.67
CA ASP A 54 3.11 -31.67 31.29
C ASP A 54 4.00 -31.45 32.53
N ALA A 55 4.48 -32.56 33.10
CA ALA A 55 5.24 -32.55 34.35
C ALA A 55 6.59 -31.83 34.22
N ASP A 56 7.27 -31.98 33.09
CA ASP A 56 8.59 -31.39 32.85
C ASP A 56 8.48 -29.87 32.73
N LEU A 57 7.45 -29.38 32.03
CA LEU A 57 7.19 -27.95 31.93
C LEU A 57 6.67 -27.36 33.25
N ALA A 58 5.84 -28.11 33.99
CA ALA A 58 5.39 -27.71 35.32
C ALA A 58 6.55 -27.59 36.32
N GLU A 59 7.51 -28.52 36.28
CA GLU A 59 8.73 -28.44 37.10
C GLU A 59 9.58 -27.22 36.70
N LEU A 60 9.81 -27.01 35.40
CA LEU A 60 10.59 -25.88 34.89
C LEU A 60 9.97 -24.53 35.31
N THR A 61 8.66 -24.38 35.13
CA THR A 61 7.94 -23.14 35.47
C THR A 61 7.75 -22.95 36.98
N GLY A 62 7.71 -24.04 37.76
CA GLY A 62 7.69 -23.99 39.22
C GLY A 62 8.95 -23.41 39.87
N ARG A 63 10.05 -23.29 39.10
CA ARG A 63 11.28 -22.60 39.54
C ARG A 63 11.17 -21.08 39.52
N LEU A 64 10.12 -20.54 38.92
CA LEU A 64 9.87 -19.11 38.86
C LEU A 64 9.22 -18.63 40.15
N SER A 65 9.50 -17.37 40.52
CA SER A 65 8.92 -16.77 41.73
C SER A 65 7.40 -16.56 41.65
N ARG A 66 6.83 -16.60 40.44
CA ARG A 66 5.39 -16.53 40.18
C ARG A 66 5.04 -17.47 39.02
N PRO A 67 3.87 -18.13 39.07
CA PRO A 67 3.38 -18.91 37.94
C PRO A 67 3.29 -18.04 36.68
N PRO A 68 3.86 -18.48 35.55
CA PRO A 68 3.79 -17.72 34.31
C PRO A 68 2.39 -17.82 33.69
N ALA A 69 1.95 -16.74 33.05
CA ALA A 69 0.77 -16.78 32.19
C ALA A 69 1.21 -17.20 30.78
N LEU A 70 0.97 -18.47 30.43
CA LEU A 70 1.28 -19.05 29.13
C LEU A 70 0.09 -18.84 28.18
N LEU A 71 0.37 -18.48 26.92
CA LEU A 71 -0.65 -18.02 25.96
C LEU A 71 -0.57 -18.72 24.61
N ALA A 72 0.62 -19.06 24.14
CA ALA A 72 0.82 -19.60 22.79
C ALA A 72 1.68 -20.86 22.81
N ALA A 73 1.37 -21.81 21.94
CA ALA A 73 2.20 -22.97 21.68
C ALA A 73 2.33 -23.26 20.17
N SER A 74 3.47 -23.82 19.80
CA SER A 74 3.73 -24.34 18.46
C SER A 74 4.60 -25.59 18.54
N GLY A 75 4.31 -26.57 17.69
CA GLY A 75 5.05 -27.82 17.61
C GLY A 75 5.54 -28.12 16.21
N LEU A 76 6.65 -28.86 16.13
CA LEU A 76 7.24 -29.39 14.91
C LEU A 76 6.89 -30.86 14.71
N PRO A 77 6.88 -31.37 13.46
CA PRO A 77 6.68 -32.78 13.13
C PRO A 77 7.58 -33.78 13.89
N ASP A 78 8.79 -33.38 14.27
CA ASP A 78 9.74 -34.23 15.01
C ASP A 78 9.54 -34.21 16.55
N GLY A 79 8.54 -33.48 17.03
CA GLY A 79 8.22 -33.33 18.44
C GLY A 79 8.90 -32.16 19.15
N GLY A 80 9.72 -31.39 18.42
CA GLY A 80 10.16 -30.07 18.87
C GLY A 80 8.96 -29.16 19.19
N ALA A 81 9.08 -28.30 20.19
CA ALA A 81 7.97 -27.44 20.61
C ALA A 81 8.43 -26.14 21.27
N VAL A 82 7.57 -25.13 21.17
CA VAL A 82 7.68 -23.84 21.85
C VAL A 82 6.39 -23.60 22.61
N VAL A 83 6.49 -23.16 23.87
CA VAL A 83 5.38 -22.63 24.67
C VAL A 83 5.81 -21.28 25.21
N ALA A 84 4.97 -20.26 25.06
CA ALA A 84 5.34 -18.90 25.36
C ALA A 84 4.19 -18.12 25.99
N GLY A 85 4.53 -17.03 26.68
CA GLY A 85 3.56 -16.19 27.36
C GLY A 85 4.17 -14.90 27.90
N ARG A 86 3.69 -14.43 29.05
CA ARG A 86 4.17 -13.17 29.65
C ARG A 86 5.59 -13.32 30.20
N GLY A 87 6.54 -12.63 29.57
CA GLY A 87 7.93 -12.56 29.99
C GLY A 87 8.75 -13.82 29.72
N ILE A 88 8.18 -14.84 29.06
CA ILE A 88 8.75 -16.19 29.06
C ILE A 88 8.53 -16.93 27.74
N VAL A 89 9.55 -17.70 27.36
CA VAL A 89 9.52 -18.68 26.27
C VAL A 89 10.21 -19.95 26.76
N ALA A 90 9.51 -21.07 26.69
CA ALA A 90 10.01 -22.41 26.96
C ALA A 90 10.08 -23.20 25.65
N ILE A 91 11.15 -23.95 25.47
CA ILE A 91 11.51 -24.64 24.23
C ILE A 91 11.88 -26.08 24.55
N ARG A 92 11.49 -26.98 23.66
CA ARG A 92 11.86 -28.39 23.68
C ARG A 92 12.36 -28.78 22.29
N ASP A 93 13.57 -29.35 22.21
CA ASP A 93 14.20 -29.62 20.90
C ASP A 93 13.68 -30.89 20.20
N SER A 94 13.00 -31.80 20.91
CA SER A 94 12.34 -33.01 20.36
C SER A 94 11.35 -33.59 21.37
N ALA A 95 10.51 -34.57 20.98
CA ALA A 95 9.51 -35.16 21.90
C ALA A 95 10.07 -35.73 23.22
N ARG A 96 11.37 -36.06 23.28
CA ARG A 96 12.04 -36.63 24.46
C ARG A 96 13.05 -35.69 25.11
N ALA A 97 13.29 -34.52 24.53
CA ALA A 97 14.18 -33.54 25.13
C ALA A 97 13.49 -32.89 26.34
N PRO A 98 14.22 -32.50 27.39
CA PRO A 98 13.64 -31.70 28.47
C PRO A 98 13.26 -30.30 27.95
N TRP A 99 12.28 -29.69 28.61
CA TRP A 99 12.01 -28.26 28.41
C TRP A 99 13.17 -27.41 28.95
N ARG A 100 13.50 -26.33 28.24
CA ARG A 100 14.43 -25.28 28.65
C ARG A 100 13.81 -23.91 28.41
N PHE A 101 14.26 -22.88 29.12
CA PHE A 101 13.93 -21.50 28.72
C PHE A 101 14.72 -21.08 27.48
N SER A 102 14.22 -20.08 26.76
CA SER A 102 15.02 -19.35 25.75
C SER A 102 16.29 -18.78 26.39
N GLY A 103 17.33 -18.59 25.59
CA GLY A 103 18.64 -18.11 26.09
C GLY A 103 18.58 -16.72 26.73
N GLN A 104 17.57 -15.92 26.36
CA GLN A 104 17.28 -14.62 26.96
C GLN A 104 15.77 -14.49 27.24
N PRO A 105 15.37 -14.00 28.43
CA PRO A 105 13.97 -13.77 28.75
C PRO A 105 13.41 -12.54 28.02
N LEU A 106 12.12 -12.57 27.68
CA LEU A 106 11.40 -11.46 27.03
C LEU A 106 10.82 -10.49 28.06
N LEU A 107 11.68 -9.90 28.89
CA LEU A 107 11.24 -9.05 30.00
C LEU A 107 10.36 -7.89 29.51
N GLY A 108 9.19 -7.74 30.14
CA GLY A 108 8.23 -6.69 29.80
C GLY A 108 7.44 -6.92 28.51
N GLN A 109 7.50 -8.11 27.92
CA GLN A 109 6.71 -8.46 26.74
C GLN A 109 5.68 -9.56 27.06
N THR A 110 4.57 -9.56 26.34
CA THR A 110 3.56 -10.62 26.34
C THR A 110 3.54 -11.27 24.96
N VAL A 111 3.76 -12.59 24.88
CA VAL A 111 3.70 -13.33 23.61
C VAL A 111 2.25 -13.63 23.23
N LEU A 112 1.85 -13.25 22.02
CA LEU A 112 0.51 -13.46 21.46
C LEU A 112 0.44 -14.67 20.52
N ALA A 113 1.49 -14.85 19.72
CA ALA A 113 1.63 -15.95 18.79
C ALA A 113 3.05 -16.50 18.89
N ALA A 114 3.21 -17.81 18.70
CA ALA A 114 4.51 -18.46 18.69
C ALA A 114 4.58 -19.44 17.52
N ALA A 115 5.77 -19.58 16.96
CA ALA A 115 6.12 -20.62 16.01
C ALA A 115 7.44 -21.26 16.41
N ALA A 116 7.48 -22.59 16.39
CA ALA A 116 8.69 -23.37 16.51
C ALA A 116 9.36 -23.47 15.13
N ILE A 117 10.67 -23.26 15.06
CA ILE A 117 11.47 -23.41 13.84
C ILE A 117 12.74 -24.20 14.13
N ARG A 118 13.39 -24.69 13.08
CA ARG A 118 14.60 -25.50 13.10
C ARG A 118 15.81 -24.64 12.75
N GLU A 119 16.80 -24.64 13.63
CA GLU A 119 18.14 -24.10 13.35
C GLU A 119 19.18 -25.18 13.67
N GLY A 120 19.61 -25.90 12.64
CA GLY A 120 20.44 -27.09 12.81
C GLY A 120 19.74 -28.16 13.64
N ALA A 121 20.35 -28.59 14.74
CA ALA A 121 19.75 -29.59 15.63
C ALA A 121 18.75 -29.01 16.64
N SER A 122 18.76 -27.69 16.85
CA SER A 122 18.00 -27.01 17.90
C SER A 122 16.69 -26.42 17.38
N VAL A 123 15.71 -26.35 18.28
CA VAL A 123 14.49 -25.59 18.08
C VAL A 123 14.71 -24.15 18.54
N ARG A 124 14.24 -23.21 17.73
CA ARG A 124 14.16 -21.78 18.05
C ARG A 124 12.72 -21.31 18.02
N ALA A 125 12.47 -20.19 18.68
CA ALA A 125 11.17 -19.55 18.67
C ALA A 125 11.14 -18.33 17.75
N VAL A 126 10.07 -18.21 16.97
CA VAL A 126 9.60 -16.92 16.42
C VAL A 126 8.34 -16.56 17.18
N VAL A 127 8.28 -15.36 17.75
CA VAL A 127 7.15 -14.91 18.56
C VAL A 127 6.64 -13.56 18.11
N SER A 128 5.34 -13.37 18.19
CA SER A 128 4.73 -12.05 18.17
C SER A 128 4.55 -11.56 19.59
N VAL A 129 5.02 -10.35 19.88
CA VAL A 129 5.04 -9.77 21.23
C VAL A 129 4.35 -8.41 21.29
N ILE A 130 3.80 -8.10 22.46
CA ILE A 130 3.29 -6.77 22.82
C ILE A 130 3.87 -6.26 24.14
N PRO A 131 4.06 -4.94 24.34
CA PRO A 131 4.58 -4.38 25.59
C PRO A 131 3.55 -4.50 26.72
N GLN A 132 3.89 -5.20 27.81
CA GLN A 132 3.20 -5.35 29.12
C GLN A 132 1.65 -5.29 29.22
N LEU A 133 0.91 -5.40 28.12
CA LEU A 133 -0.54 -5.41 28.10
C LEU A 133 -1.04 -6.77 28.62
N SER A 134 -2.08 -6.71 29.45
CA SER A 134 -2.83 -7.92 29.83
C SER A 134 -3.59 -8.42 28.60
N TRP A 135 -3.27 -9.63 28.17
CA TRP A 135 -3.91 -10.29 27.03
C TRP A 135 -4.28 -11.74 27.37
N PRO A 136 -5.44 -12.26 26.94
CA PRO A 136 -6.56 -11.50 26.35
C PRO A 136 -7.12 -10.46 27.34
N PRO A 137 -7.78 -9.39 26.88
CA PRO A 137 -8.49 -8.50 27.79
C PRO A 137 -9.53 -9.32 28.56
N GLY A 138 -9.74 -8.99 29.83
CA GLY A 138 -10.70 -9.71 30.66
C GLY A 138 -12.10 -9.65 30.04
N ASP A 139 -12.80 -10.78 30.02
CA ASP A 139 -14.20 -10.82 29.60
C ASP A 139 -15.00 -9.87 30.51
N SER A 140 -15.56 -8.81 29.93
CA SER A 140 -16.56 -8.03 30.65
C SER A 140 -17.83 -8.87 30.68
N PRO A 141 -18.34 -9.28 31.85
CA PRO A 141 -19.60 -10.01 31.90
C PRO A 141 -20.65 -9.13 31.24
N VAL A 142 -21.26 -9.64 30.18
CA VAL A 142 -22.47 -9.01 29.63
C VAL A 142 -23.58 -9.39 30.58
N ASP A 143 -24.34 -8.41 31.08
CA ASP A 143 -25.54 -8.70 31.86
C ASP A 143 -26.45 -9.60 31.01
N GLU A 144 -26.60 -10.86 31.42
CA GLU A 144 -27.48 -11.81 30.76
C GLU A 144 -28.92 -11.40 31.06
N ASP A 145 -29.62 -10.82 30.08
CA ASP A 145 -31.08 -10.75 30.13
C ASP A 145 -31.63 -12.15 29.83
N PRO A 146 -32.29 -12.83 30.79
CA PRO A 146 -32.85 -14.16 30.57
C PRO A 146 -33.93 -14.23 29.48
N ASN A 147 -34.43 -13.09 28.98
CA ASN A 147 -35.37 -13.01 27.87
C ASN A 147 -34.73 -12.65 26.52
N SER A 148 -33.42 -12.40 26.49
CA SER A 148 -32.65 -12.18 25.26
C SER A 148 -31.82 -13.43 24.96
N PRO A 149 -31.61 -13.79 23.68
CA PRO A 149 -30.53 -14.70 23.35
C PRO A 149 -29.21 -14.20 23.94
N THR A 150 -28.39 -15.13 24.45
CA THR A 150 -27.09 -14.83 25.06
C THR A 150 -26.31 -13.90 24.12
N PRO A 151 -25.90 -12.71 24.59
CA PRO A 151 -25.12 -11.80 23.78
C PRO A 151 -23.89 -12.52 23.22
N LEU A 152 -23.66 -12.42 21.91
CA LEU A 152 -22.40 -12.85 21.34
C LEU A 152 -21.29 -12.02 21.99
N TYR A 153 -20.33 -12.70 22.63
CA TYR A 153 -19.13 -12.03 23.11
C TYR A 153 -18.49 -11.29 21.94
N PRO A 154 -18.17 -9.99 22.07
CA PRO A 154 -17.46 -9.29 21.02
C PRO A 154 -16.12 -9.97 20.79
N ALA A 155 -15.68 -10.03 19.54
CA ALA A 155 -14.33 -10.50 19.22
C ALA A 155 -13.30 -9.66 19.99
N TYR A 156 -12.22 -10.30 20.45
CA TYR A 156 -11.12 -9.60 21.12
C TYR A 156 -10.60 -8.47 20.21
N THR A 157 -10.50 -7.26 20.75
CA THR A 157 -9.95 -6.13 20.01
C THR A 157 -8.47 -6.38 19.72
N LEU A 158 -8.04 -6.19 18.47
CA LEU A 158 -6.64 -6.31 18.11
C LEU A 158 -5.81 -5.34 18.99
N PRO A 159 -4.66 -5.78 19.53
CA PRO A 159 -3.80 -4.90 20.32
C PRO A 159 -3.34 -3.71 19.47
N GLY A 160 -3.12 -2.57 20.13
CA GLY A 160 -2.59 -1.38 19.46
C GLY A 160 -1.14 -1.55 18.99
N ASP A 161 -0.35 -2.34 19.74
CA ASP A 161 1.06 -2.65 19.44
C ASP A 161 1.25 -4.11 19.05
N GLY A 162 2.35 -4.38 18.37
CA GLY A 162 2.91 -5.72 18.24
C GLY A 162 4.04 -5.78 17.23
N TYR A 163 4.98 -6.71 17.46
CA TYR A 163 6.06 -6.97 16.51
C TYR A 163 6.61 -8.39 16.66
N LEU A 164 7.33 -8.84 15.62
CA LEU A 164 7.95 -10.15 15.57
C LEU A 164 9.38 -10.14 16.11
N LEU A 165 9.66 -11.10 16.99
CA LEU A 165 10.99 -11.42 17.47
C LEU A 165 11.36 -12.84 17.05
N ARG A 166 12.59 -13.01 16.55
CA ARG A 166 13.19 -14.32 16.28
C ARG A 166 14.31 -14.59 17.29
N GLU A 167 14.26 -15.74 17.93
CA GLU A 167 15.38 -16.22 18.76
C GLU A 167 16.55 -16.60 17.84
N THR A 168 17.73 -16.08 18.18
CA THR A 168 19.02 -16.36 17.54
C THR A 168 19.99 -16.89 18.59
N GLU A 169 21.16 -17.37 18.17
CA GLU A 169 22.20 -17.82 19.11
C GLU A 169 22.62 -16.74 20.12
N THR A 170 22.60 -15.46 19.73
CA THR A 170 23.06 -14.34 20.55
C THR A 170 21.94 -13.59 21.28
N GLY A 171 20.68 -14.02 21.14
CA GLY A 171 19.53 -13.35 21.74
C GLY A 171 18.37 -13.17 20.78
N TRP A 172 17.56 -12.14 21.00
CA TRP A 172 16.40 -11.85 20.15
C TRP A 172 16.74 -10.85 19.05
N ARG A 173 16.32 -11.16 17.83
CA ARG A 173 16.36 -10.24 16.70
C ARG A 173 14.94 -9.71 16.46
N ASP A 174 14.81 -8.39 16.41
CA ASP A 174 13.60 -7.72 15.94
C ASP A 174 13.51 -7.86 14.41
N GLU A 175 12.55 -8.66 13.97
CA GLU A 175 12.36 -8.99 12.56
C GLU A 175 11.74 -7.82 11.79
N GLN A 176 11.15 -6.85 12.48
CA GLN A 176 10.41 -5.75 11.88
C GLN A 176 10.98 -4.35 12.23
N ARG A 177 12.11 -4.28 12.96
CA ARG A 177 12.83 -3.04 13.30
C ARG A 177 11.97 -1.98 13.99
N THR A 178 11.04 -2.42 14.83
CA THR A 178 10.02 -1.58 15.47
C THR A 178 10.41 -1.05 16.85
N ALA A 179 11.48 -1.57 17.45
CA ALA A 179 11.88 -1.20 18.81
C ALA A 179 12.32 0.28 18.98
N PHE A 180 12.51 1.03 17.89
CA PHE A 180 12.86 2.45 17.94
C PHE A 180 11.62 3.31 17.66
N LEU A 181 11.27 4.23 18.56
CA LEU A 181 10.08 5.08 18.39
C LEU A 181 10.38 6.48 17.85
N GLY A 182 11.65 6.92 17.86
CA GLY A 182 12.02 8.31 17.59
C GLY A 182 11.46 9.30 18.62
N SER A 183 12.05 10.49 18.73
CA SER A 183 11.59 11.56 19.65
C SER A 183 10.66 12.59 19.02
N GLY A 184 10.41 12.51 17.70
CA GLY A 184 9.61 13.48 16.94
C GLY A 184 8.25 12.95 16.47
N SER A 185 7.59 13.74 15.63
CA SER A 185 6.34 13.35 14.95
C SER A 185 6.60 12.36 13.82
N ASP A 186 7.79 12.36 13.22
CA ASP A 186 8.21 11.35 12.25
C ASP A 186 8.45 10.01 12.96
N ARG A 187 7.65 9.01 12.63
CA ARG A 187 7.71 7.66 13.21
C ARG A 187 8.17 6.66 12.16
N PRO A 188 8.94 5.62 12.54
CA PRO A 188 9.24 4.51 11.65
C PRO A 188 8.00 3.71 11.29
N VAL A 189 8.16 2.79 10.34
CA VAL A 189 7.11 1.85 9.92
C VAL A 189 6.45 1.24 11.14
N LYS A 190 5.12 1.36 11.20
CA LYS A 190 4.34 0.62 12.18
C LYS A 190 4.17 -0.81 11.67
N SER A 191 4.58 -1.77 12.49
CA SER A 191 4.23 -3.16 12.21
C SER A 191 2.82 -3.45 12.67
N ASP A 192 2.13 -4.23 11.86
CA ASP A 192 0.87 -4.83 12.26
C ASP A 192 1.14 -5.89 13.33
N PRO A 193 0.40 -5.84 14.46
CA PRO A 193 0.40 -6.91 15.42
C PRO A 193 0.04 -8.24 14.76
N VAL A 194 0.92 -9.23 14.87
CA VAL A 194 0.69 -10.58 14.38
C VAL A 194 -0.02 -11.39 15.46
N LEU A 195 -1.19 -11.94 15.13
CA LEU A 195 -1.99 -12.74 16.05
C LEU A 195 -1.86 -14.24 15.81
N ALA A 196 -1.42 -14.64 14.62
CA ALA A 196 -1.18 -16.04 14.33
C ALA A 196 0.05 -16.20 13.43
N LEU A 197 0.79 -17.27 13.67
CA LEU A 197 1.93 -17.68 12.86
C LEU A 197 1.69 -19.11 12.38
N LEU A 198 1.89 -19.32 11.09
CA LEU A 198 1.93 -20.64 10.45
C LEU A 198 3.25 -20.74 9.69
N LEU A 199 4.31 -21.12 10.40
CA LEU A 199 5.64 -21.27 9.84
C LEU A 199 5.98 -22.75 9.64
N GLN A 200 6.76 -23.02 8.60
CA GLN A 200 7.40 -24.30 8.35
C GLN A 200 8.64 -24.44 9.23
N GLU A 201 9.24 -25.64 9.23
CA GLU A 201 10.44 -25.94 10.01
C GLU A 201 11.62 -25.01 9.68
N ASP A 202 11.77 -24.56 8.44
CA ASP A 202 12.82 -23.59 8.05
C ASP A 202 12.52 -22.15 8.49
N GLY A 203 11.33 -21.90 9.03
CA GLY A 203 10.86 -20.59 9.46
C GLY A 203 10.23 -19.74 8.35
N ASP A 204 10.02 -20.29 7.16
CA ASP A 204 9.21 -19.66 6.11
C ASP A 204 7.73 -20.00 6.30
N GLY A 205 6.81 -19.11 5.95
CA GLY A 205 5.38 -19.36 6.05
C GLY A 205 4.52 -18.12 6.04
N TRP A 206 3.51 -18.10 6.90
CA TRP A 206 2.51 -17.05 6.96
C TRP A 206 2.39 -16.46 8.36
N ALA A 207 2.18 -15.15 8.42
CA ALA A 207 1.80 -14.42 9.61
C ALA A 207 0.46 -13.74 9.35
N VAL A 208 -0.49 -13.85 10.26
CA VAL A 208 -1.81 -13.20 10.15
C VAL A 208 -1.93 -12.18 11.24
N GLY A 209 -2.31 -10.96 10.87
CA GLY A 209 -2.32 -9.84 11.78
C GLY A 209 -3.10 -8.64 11.25
N GLY A 210 -3.00 -7.56 11.98
CA GLY A 210 -3.67 -6.31 11.63
C GLY A 210 -3.68 -5.37 12.81
N TRP A 211 -3.95 -4.10 12.52
CA TRP A 211 -4.11 -3.06 13.51
C TRP A 211 -5.54 -2.54 13.50
N SER A 212 -6.14 -2.46 14.68
CA SER A 212 -7.50 -1.94 14.90
C SER A 212 -7.60 -0.40 14.76
N GLY A 213 -6.47 0.29 14.58
CA GLY A 213 -6.35 1.74 14.65
C GLY A 213 -6.29 2.28 16.08
N GLU A 214 -6.39 1.41 17.10
CA GLU A 214 -6.29 1.80 18.51
C GLU A 214 -4.92 2.37 18.84
N THR A 215 -4.90 3.32 19.79
CA THR A 215 -3.67 4.00 20.20
C THR A 215 -2.63 3.00 20.68
N ASP A 216 -1.44 3.08 20.12
CA ASP A 216 -0.29 2.28 20.48
C ASP A 216 0.65 3.03 21.45
N PHE A 217 1.71 2.39 21.92
CA PHE A 217 2.63 2.98 22.91
C PHE A 217 3.36 4.21 22.38
N ALA A 218 3.50 4.33 21.06
CA ALA A 218 4.09 5.49 20.41
C ALA A 218 3.08 6.64 20.20
N GLY A 219 1.83 6.45 20.62
CA GLY A 219 0.73 7.39 20.40
C GLY A 219 0.17 7.37 18.99
N ARG A 220 0.48 6.34 18.19
CA ARG A 220 -0.10 6.16 16.85
C ARG A 220 -1.50 5.56 17.00
N GLY A 221 -2.47 6.02 16.22
CA GLY A 221 -3.87 5.63 16.34
C GLY A 221 -4.68 6.57 17.22
N ALA A 222 -5.94 6.23 17.47
CA ALA A 222 -6.84 7.09 18.24
C ALA A 222 -7.69 6.26 19.21
N SER A 223 -7.79 6.69 20.47
CA SER A 223 -8.56 6.00 21.53
C SER A 223 -9.85 6.74 21.90
N GLY A 224 -10.11 7.90 21.28
CA GLY A 224 -11.29 8.73 21.54
C GLY A 224 -12.58 8.24 20.88
N SER A 225 -13.70 8.86 21.24
CA SER A 225 -14.98 8.77 20.51
C SER A 225 -15.12 9.93 19.50
N GLY A 226 -16.09 9.87 18.58
CA GLY A 226 -16.28 10.93 17.57
C GLY A 226 -15.22 10.90 16.46
N GLY A 227 -14.52 12.00 16.21
CA GLY A 227 -13.53 12.13 15.11
C GLY A 227 -12.38 11.11 15.16
N ALA A 228 -12.05 10.61 16.36
CA ALA A 228 -11.12 9.50 16.56
C ALA A 228 -11.55 8.21 15.86
N ARG A 229 -12.86 7.96 15.71
CA ARG A 229 -13.38 6.80 14.98
C ARG A 229 -13.01 6.85 13.50
N ALA A 230 -13.15 8.02 12.87
CA ALA A 230 -12.78 8.20 11.46
C ALA A 230 -11.27 8.01 11.24
N VAL A 231 -10.44 8.47 12.18
CA VAL A 231 -9.00 8.21 12.17
C VAL A 231 -8.72 6.71 12.28
N ARG A 232 -9.33 6.00 13.25
CA ARG A 232 -9.17 4.55 13.39
C ARG A 232 -9.57 3.81 12.12
N GLU A 233 -10.74 4.12 11.55
CA GLU A 233 -11.25 3.45 10.36
C GLU A 233 -10.32 3.59 9.15
N ARG A 234 -9.66 4.75 8.99
CA ARG A 234 -8.72 5.00 7.88
C ARG A 234 -7.37 4.30 8.01
N VAL A 235 -6.91 4.02 9.23
CA VAL A 235 -5.60 3.41 9.49
C VAL A 235 -5.69 1.95 9.89
N ARG A 236 -6.89 1.39 9.93
CA ARG A 236 -7.11 -0.03 10.18
C ARG A 236 -6.44 -0.86 9.10
N THR A 237 -5.76 -1.90 9.55
CA THR A 237 -5.12 -2.87 8.68
C THR A 237 -5.56 -4.26 9.09
N ALA A 238 -5.66 -5.13 8.10
CA ALA A 238 -5.76 -6.57 8.29
C ALA A 238 -4.98 -7.21 7.14
N GLY A 239 -4.20 -8.24 7.44
CA GLY A 239 -3.29 -8.81 6.47
C GLY A 239 -2.85 -10.22 6.78
N VAL A 240 -2.59 -10.95 5.70
CA VAL A 240 -1.86 -12.22 5.70
C VAL A 240 -0.52 -11.95 5.03
N TYR A 241 0.54 -12.07 5.80
CA TYR A 241 1.92 -11.74 5.42
C TYR A 241 2.70 -13.02 5.16
N ARG A 242 3.47 -13.06 4.07
CA ARG A 242 4.48 -14.10 3.92
C ARG A 242 5.67 -13.76 4.81
N TYR A 243 6.08 -14.71 5.64
CA TYR A 243 7.23 -14.60 6.52
C TYR A 243 8.35 -15.51 6.01
N GLY A 244 9.60 -15.05 5.95
CA GLY A 244 10.72 -15.86 5.47
C GLY A 244 11.98 -15.07 5.11
N ALA A 245 13.11 -15.75 4.97
CA ALA A 245 14.44 -15.14 4.85
C ALA A 245 14.74 -14.43 3.51
N GLY A 246 13.80 -14.38 2.57
CA GLY A 246 14.08 -13.89 1.21
C GLY A 246 12.90 -13.49 0.33
N GLY A 247 11.81 -12.94 0.87
CA GLY A 247 10.70 -12.52 0.02
C GLY A 247 10.06 -11.22 0.47
N ALA A 248 10.05 -10.22 -0.41
CA ALA A 248 9.01 -9.21 -0.41
C ALA A 248 7.62 -9.90 -0.28
N PRO A 249 6.62 -9.26 0.35
CA PRO A 249 5.26 -9.79 0.32
C PRO A 249 4.90 -10.17 -1.12
N ALA A 250 4.29 -11.35 -1.30
CA ALA A 250 3.76 -11.69 -2.61
C ALA A 250 2.75 -10.59 -2.99
N GLY A 251 2.92 -9.98 -4.16
CA GLY A 251 1.96 -9.00 -4.68
C GLY A 251 0.56 -9.60 -4.73
N SER A 252 -0.45 -8.74 -4.85
CA SER A 252 -1.84 -9.20 -4.91
C SER A 252 -2.06 -10.21 -6.04
N THR A 253 -2.99 -11.14 -5.84
CA THR A 253 -3.19 -12.25 -6.79
C THR A 253 -3.76 -11.68 -8.09
N GLY A 254 -3.07 -11.90 -9.22
CA GLY A 254 -3.47 -11.32 -10.50
C GLY A 254 -2.88 -9.93 -10.78
N GLU A 255 -2.09 -9.38 -9.85
CA GLU A 255 -1.30 -8.18 -10.09
C GLU A 255 -0.17 -8.45 -11.07
N ARG A 256 0.08 -7.48 -11.93
CA ARG A 256 1.20 -7.47 -12.87
C ARG A 256 1.66 -6.04 -13.12
N GLU A 257 2.88 -5.92 -13.61
CA GLU A 257 3.36 -4.65 -14.14
C GLU A 257 2.51 -4.23 -15.34
N ALA A 258 2.14 -2.95 -15.37
CA ALA A 258 1.37 -2.36 -16.45
C ALA A 258 2.14 -1.18 -17.05
N PRO A 259 2.24 -1.07 -18.39
CA PRO A 259 2.96 0.02 -18.99
C PRO A 259 2.19 1.33 -18.77
N ILE A 260 2.88 2.35 -18.25
CA ILE A 260 2.41 3.74 -18.34
C ILE A 260 2.57 4.19 -19.81
N PRO A 261 1.49 4.51 -20.54
CA PRO A 261 1.58 4.88 -21.95
C PRO A 261 2.32 6.21 -22.14
N LEU A 262 3.24 6.27 -23.09
CA LEU A 262 3.99 7.47 -23.47
C LEU A 262 3.83 7.71 -24.98
N ALA A 263 2.91 8.60 -25.34
CA ALA A 263 2.65 8.94 -26.74
C ALA A 263 3.90 9.58 -27.40
N PRO A 264 4.15 9.38 -28.70
CA PRO A 264 5.17 10.20 -29.37
C PRO A 264 4.75 11.67 -29.44
N GLY A 265 5.69 12.59 -29.62
CA GLY A 265 5.41 14.00 -29.87
C GLY A 265 6.02 14.97 -28.86
N PRO A 266 5.57 15.00 -27.59
CA PRO A 266 6.02 16.01 -26.65
C PRO A 266 7.37 15.70 -26.00
N ALA A 267 8.10 16.73 -25.62
CA ALA A 267 9.20 16.65 -24.67
C ALA A 267 8.65 16.34 -23.27
N ARG A 268 9.29 15.41 -22.54
CA ARG A 268 8.80 14.94 -21.24
C ARG A 268 9.76 15.19 -20.10
N PHE A 269 9.18 15.59 -18.97
CA PHE A 269 9.87 15.72 -17.69
C PHE A 269 9.01 15.07 -16.60
N VAL A 270 9.65 14.47 -15.61
CA VAL A 270 8.96 14.12 -14.37
C VAL A 270 9.12 15.31 -13.42
N VAL A 271 8.03 15.73 -12.78
CA VAL A 271 8.05 16.81 -11.79
C VAL A 271 7.42 16.29 -10.50
N GLY A 272 8.14 16.41 -9.38
CA GLY A 272 7.66 15.95 -8.08
C GLY A 272 8.48 16.51 -6.95
N GLY A 273 7.86 16.80 -5.82
CA GLY A 273 8.56 17.36 -4.67
C GLY A 273 7.74 17.28 -3.41
N HIS A 274 8.12 18.10 -2.45
CA HIS A 274 7.62 18.10 -1.09
C HIS A 274 7.74 16.72 -0.40
N PRO A 275 8.92 16.04 -0.44
CA PRO A 275 9.19 14.86 0.39
C PRO A 275 9.42 15.29 1.85
N MET A 276 8.43 15.99 2.40
CA MET A 276 8.55 16.75 3.63
C MET A 276 8.48 15.84 4.86
N CYS A 277 9.52 15.88 5.69
CA CYS A 277 9.48 15.39 7.06
C CYS A 277 8.81 16.40 8.00
N ALA A 278 8.18 15.92 9.08
CA ALA A 278 7.55 16.80 10.06
C ALA A 278 8.55 17.68 10.82
N GLY A 279 9.80 17.22 10.96
CA GLY A 279 10.95 18.04 11.34
C GLY A 279 12.25 17.47 10.75
N PRO A 280 13.42 17.91 11.24
CA PRO A 280 14.68 17.24 10.90
C PRO A 280 14.56 15.74 11.21
N CYS A 281 14.72 14.93 10.18
CA CYS A 281 14.54 13.51 10.21
C CYS A 281 15.83 12.76 9.86
N ALA A 282 16.97 13.41 9.64
CA ALA A 282 18.27 12.87 9.22
C ALA A 282 18.76 11.76 10.17
N GLU A 283 18.51 11.89 11.47
CA GLU A 283 18.82 10.87 12.47
C GLU A 283 17.99 9.58 12.32
N LEU A 284 16.83 9.67 11.66
CA LEU A 284 15.95 8.55 11.32
C LEU A 284 16.36 7.90 9.99
N ASP A 285 17.64 7.92 9.63
CA ASP A 285 18.11 7.31 8.39
C ASP A 285 17.88 5.80 8.45
N ASN A 286 17.50 5.20 7.34
CA ASN A 286 17.15 3.78 7.24
C ASN A 286 15.97 3.32 8.13
N GLN A 287 15.11 4.25 8.57
CA GLN A 287 13.88 3.97 9.30
C GLN A 287 12.64 3.88 8.39
N ASP A 288 12.88 3.81 7.07
CA ASP A 288 11.85 3.68 6.03
C ASP A 288 10.72 4.73 6.14
N LEU A 289 11.04 5.99 6.46
CA LEU A 289 10.02 7.06 6.55
C LEU A 289 9.27 7.24 5.22
N ALA A 290 7.96 7.54 5.27
CA ALA A 290 7.15 7.73 4.05
C ALA A 290 7.73 8.75 3.06
N PRO A 291 8.24 9.93 3.47
CA PRO A 291 8.84 10.86 2.54
C PRO A 291 10.03 10.27 1.75
N ASP A 292 10.84 9.45 2.41
CA ASP A 292 12.03 8.84 1.82
C ASP A 292 11.66 7.69 0.89
N ARG A 293 10.75 6.82 1.33
CA ARG A 293 10.28 5.65 0.56
C ARG A 293 9.51 6.09 -0.68
N THR A 294 8.64 7.08 -0.54
CA THR A 294 7.82 7.60 -1.64
C THR A 294 8.67 8.36 -2.65
N LEU A 295 9.60 9.20 -2.20
CA LEU A 295 10.57 9.86 -3.10
C LEU A 295 11.43 8.83 -3.86
N SER A 296 11.93 7.83 -3.14
CA SER A 296 12.77 6.80 -3.76
C SER A 296 12.01 6.00 -4.82
N LEU A 297 10.79 5.55 -4.50
CA LEU A 297 9.96 4.83 -5.47
C LEU A 297 9.55 5.70 -6.65
N ALA A 298 9.28 6.99 -6.44
CA ALA A 298 8.99 7.94 -7.52
C ALA A 298 10.18 8.08 -8.48
N LEU A 299 11.41 8.19 -7.95
CA LEU A 299 12.62 8.28 -8.76
C LEU A 299 12.95 6.97 -9.47
N ASP A 300 12.78 5.81 -8.81
CA ASP A 300 12.93 4.49 -9.45
C ASP A 300 11.96 4.34 -10.63
N ARG A 301 10.69 4.71 -10.43
CA ARG A 301 9.68 4.66 -11.49
C ARG A 301 9.97 5.65 -12.61
N ALA A 302 10.40 6.87 -12.28
CA ALA A 302 10.79 7.86 -13.29
C ALA A 302 11.96 7.37 -14.16
N ALA A 303 12.95 6.73 -13.53
CA ALA A 303 14.11 6.15 -14.22
C ALA A 303 13.71 4.98 -15.13
N GLU A 304 12.79 4.12 -14.69
CA GLU A 304 12.21 3.05 -15.52
C GLU A 304 11.51 3.61 -16.77
N LEU A 305 10.75 4.70 -16.61
CA LEU A 305 10.12 5.39 -17.74
C LEU A 305 11.14 6.04 -18.66
N ALA A 306 12.21 6.61 -18.11
CA ALA A 306 13.28 7.25 -18.88
C ALA A 306 14.03 6.27 -19.79
N GLY A 307 14.13 4.99 -19.38
CA GLY A 307 14.68 3.91 -20.21
C GLY A 307 13.86 3.58 -21.47
N ARG A 308 12.67 4.18 -21.64
CA ARG A 308 11.81 3.99 -22.82
C ARG A 308 12.10 5.08 -23.86
N GLY A 309 11.97 4.78 -25.15
CA GLY A 309 12.36 5.70 -26.24
C GLY A 309 11.66 7.07 -26.26
N ASN A 310 10.47 7.20 -25.66
CA ASN A 310 9.72 8.45 -25.49
C ASN A 310 9.63 8.88 -24.01
N GLY A 311 10.56 8.41 -23.18
CA GLY A 311 10.64 8.62 -21.75
C GLY A 311 10.91 10.07 -21.33
N PRO A 312 10.73 10.38 -20.03
CA PRO A 312 11.16 11.64 -19.45
C PRO A 312 12.68 11.82 -19.54
N ARG A 313 13.11 13.07 -19.75
CA ARG A 313 14.53 13.45 -19.93
C ARG A 313 15.23 13.82 -18.62
N ALA A 314 14.47 14.23 -17.63
CA ALA A 314 14.95 14.60 -16.30
C ALA A 314 13.84 14.46 -15.25
N PHE A 315 14.25 14.33 -14.00
CA PHE A 315 13.41 14.55 -12.83
C PHE A 315 13.64 15.97 -12.30
N LEU A 316 12.57 16.75 -12.20
CA LEU A 316 12.57 18.13 -11.73
C LEU A 316 11.92 18.17 -10.34
N SER A 317 12.74 18.37 -9.30
CA SER A 317 12.25 18.51 -7.93
C SER A 317 11.87 19.95 -7.62
N THR A 318 10.73 20.13 -6.96
CA THR A 318 10.25 21.44 -6.46
C THR A 318 10.75 21.75 -5.04
N GLY A 319 11.64 20.91 -4.49
CA GLY A 319 12.20 21.04 -3.12
C GLY A 319 11.25 20.52 -2.05
N GLY A 320 11.43 20.96 -0.80
CA GLY A 320 10.46 20.80 0.29
C GLY A 320 10.79 19.68 1.27
N ARG A 321 12.06 19.54 1.67
CA ARG A 321 12.50 18.41 2.52
C ARG A 321 11.98 18.46 3.95
N ILE A 322 11.90 19.63 4.56
CA ILE A 322 11.56 19.80 5.98
C ILE A 322 10.43 20.79 6.11
N ASN A 323 9.55 20.58 7.09
CA ASN A 323 8.61 21.62 7.50
C ASN A 323 9.37 22.89 7.94
N PRO A 324 9.19 24.04 7.27
CA PRO A 324 9.85 25.30 7.63
C PRO A 324 9.70 25.69 9.10
N GLU A 325 8.56 25.36 9.72
CA GLU A 325 8.26 25.69 11.11
C GLU A 325 9.06 24.84 12.12
N ALA A 326 9.58 23.69 11.70
CA ALA A 326 10.33 22.79 12.58
C ALA A 326 11.81 23.21 12.73
N GLY A 327 12.30 24.10 11.87
CA GLY A 327 13.71 24.43 11.76
C GLY A 327 14.54 23.31 11.11
N ILE A 328 15.79 23.64 10.75
CA ILE A 328 16.75 22.69 10.18
C ILE A 328 17.93 22.54 11.14
N ASP A 329 18.48 21.33 11.22
CA ASP A 329 19.73 21.08 11.94
C ASP A 329 20.88 21.86 11.30
N GLY A 330 21.60 22.65 12.09
CA GLY A 330 22.65 23.54 11.59
C GLY A 330 23.90 22.85 11.05
N ASP A 331 23.97 21.51 11.03
CA ASP A 331 25.15 20.73 10.67
C ASP A 331 25.14 20.20 9.22
N GLY A 332 24.09 20.48 8.46
CA GLY A 332 23.94 20.08 7.06
C GLY A 332 23.56 18.60 6.84
N SER A 333 23.18 17.87 7.89
CA SER A 333 22.89 16.43 7.82
C SER A 333 21.65 16.13 6.97
N GLU A 334 20.65 17.00 7.04
CA GLU A 334 19.42 16.94 6.25
C GLU A 334 19.68 17.11 4.76
N GLU A 335 20.46 18.12 4.39
CA GLU A 335 20.80 18.42 3.01
C GLU A 335 21.62 17.29 2.41
N ARG A 336 22.55 16.71 3.19
CA ARG A 336 23.29 15.50 2.77
C ARG A 336 22.37 14.29 2.58
N ARG A 337 21.36 14.11 3.44
CA ARG A 337 20.40 13.01 3.27
C ARG A 337 19.50 13.24 2.07
N HIS A 338 19.01 14.46 1.89
CA HIS A 338 18.19 14.83 0.74
C HIS A 338 18.96 14.60 -0.57
N ALA A 339 20.22 15.01 -0.63
CA ALA A 339 21.11 14.73 -1.75
C ALA A 339 21.26 13.23 -2.01
N ARG A 340 21.45 12.39 -0.98
CA ARG A 340 21.50 10.92 -1.15
C ARG A 340 20.20 10.35 -1.73
N LEU A 341 19.04 10.82 -1.28
CA LEU A 341 17.74 10.34 -1.76
C LEU A 341 17.48 10.74 -3.23
N LEU A 342 17.91 11.95 -3.61
CA LEU A 342 17.79 12.51 -4.95
C LEU A 342 18.88 12.04 -5.94
N GLU A 343 19.79 11.15 -5.54
CA GLU A 343 20.84 10.68 -6.43
C GLU A 343 20.26 10.17 -7.78
N PRO A 344 20.88 10.55 -8.92
CA PRO A 344 20.44 10.11 -10.24
C PRO A 344 20.35 8.58 -10.36
N ARG A 345 19.27 8.09 -10.95
CA ARG A 345 19.00 6.65 -11.13
C ARG A 345 18.95 6.29 -12.60
N ALA A 346 19.61 5.18 -12.97
CA ALA A 346 19.66 4.65 -14.34
C ALA A 346 19.94 5.70 -15.44
N GLY A 347 20.74 6.73 -15.13
CA GLY A 347 21.08 7.79 -16.06
C GLY A 347 20.03 8.90 -16.23
N LEU A 348 18.91 8.87 -15.48
CA LEU A 348 17.97 9.99 -15.41
C LEU A 348 18.56 11.12 -14.55
N PRO A 349 18.93 12.29 -15.13
CA PRO A 349 19.44 13.41 -14.36
C PRO A 349 18.34 14.00 -13.47
N VAL A 350 18.74 14.45 -12.28
CA VAL A 350 17.86 15.07 -11.28
C VAL A 350 18.30 16.52 -11.06
N PHE A 351 17.34 17.44 -11.11
CA PHE A 351 17.53 18.87 -10.87
C PHE A 351 16.54 19.31 -9.80
N SER A 352 16.96 20.14 -8.86
CA SER A 352 16.10 20.60 -7.75
C SER A 352 15.99 22.11 -7.70
N ALA A 353 14.78 22.60 -7.45
CA ALA A 353 14.56 23.92 -6.89
C ALA A 353 14.90 23.91 -5.39
N VAL A 354 15.14 25.10 -4.86
CA VAL A 354 15.32 25.33 -3.43
C VAL A 354 13.98 25.76 -2.85
N SER A 355 13.56 25.15 -1.75
CA SER A 355 12.37 25.56 -0.99
C SER A 355 12.73 26.14 0.38
N GLU A 356 11.75 26.75 1.04
CA GLU A 356 11.89 27.30 2.40
C GLU A 356 12.42 26.24 3.39
N GLY A 357 11.97 25.00 3.24
CA GLY A 357 12.37 23.87 4.08
C GLY A 357 13.74 23.27 3.77
N ASP A 358 14.46 23.78 2.76
CA ASP A 358 15.76 23.24 2.33
C ASP A 358 16.97 24.10 2.76
N VAL A 359 16.74 25.37 3.19
CA VAL A 359 17.84 26.34 3.42
C VAL A 359 18.00 26.85 4.85
N GLY A 360 17.05 26.59 5.75
CA GLY A 360 17.22 26.69 7.20
C GLY A 360 17.87 27.98 7.71
N SER A 361 18.51 27.89 8.89
CA SER A 361 19.29 28.99 9.48
C SER A 361 20.78 28.95 9.14
N SER A 362 21.28 27.77 8.72
CA SER A 362 22.63 27.53 8.18
C SER A 362 22.82 28.17 6.79
N GLY A 363 21.73 28.52 6.12
CA GLY A 363 21.70 29.18 4.81
C GLY A 363 21.99 28.22 3.66
N ALA A 364 21.94 28.75 2.43
CA ALA A 364 22.10 27.97 1.19
C ALA A 364 23.45 27.24 1.04
N GLN A 365 24.44 27.46 1.90
CA GLN A 365 25.75 26.81 1.80
C GLN A 365 25.70 25.31 2.07
N ALA A 366 24.93 24.86 3.07
CA ALA A 366 24.80 23.44 3.38
C ALA A 366 24.13 22.69 2.21
N PHE A 367 23.04 23.26 1.68
CA PHE A 367 22.37 22.80 0.48
C PHE A 367 23.33 22.76 -0.72
N SER A 368 23.97 23.89 -1.04
CA SER A 368 24.89 24.01 -2.18
C SER A 368 26.05 23.00 -2.08
N GLY A 369 26.57 22.77 -0.88
CA GLY A 369 27.63 21.79 -0.63
C GLY A 369 27.16 20.35 -0.91
N ALA A 370 26.01 19.97 -0.35
CA ALA A 370 25.45 18.62 -0.48
C ALA A 370 25.14 18.24 -1.93
N PHE A 371 24.66 19.19 -2.73
CA PHE A 371 24.27 18.95 -4.12
C PHE A 371 25.39 19.22 -5.16
N SER A 372 26.60 19.58 -4.73
CA SER A 372 27.70 19.96 -5.64
C SER A 372 28.07 18.90 -6.70
N GLY A 373 27.85 17.61 -6.39
CA GLY A 373 28.10 16.48 -7.29
C GLY A 373 26.97 16.18 -8.30
N PHE A 374 25.86 16.91 -8.27
CA PHE A 374 24.72 16.69 -9.16
C PHE A 374 25.00 17.15 -10.60
N PRO A 375 24.14 16.76 -11.56
CA PRO A 375 24.20 17.24 -12.95
C PRO A 375 24.35 18.76 -13.08
N ALA A 376 25.28 19.20 -13.93
CA ALA A 376 25.40 20.59 -14.37
C ALA A 376 24.15 20.98 -15.19
N PRO A 377 23.66 22.23 -15.06
CA PRO A 377 24.28 23.33 -14.32
C PRO A 377 23.95 23.39 -12.83
N PHE A 378 23.09 22.49 -12.31
CA PHE A 378 22.73 22.46 -10.89
C PHE A 378 23.95 22.16 -10.02
N GLY A 379 24.66 21.05 -10.28
CA GLY A 379 25.97 20.76 -9.73
C GLY A 379 27.07 20.85 -10.79
N SER A 380 28.07 19.98 -10.67
CA SER A 380 29.26 19.96 -11.54
C SER A 380 29.38 18.73 -12.45
N ALA A 381 28.55 17.69 -12.27
CA ALA A 381 28.64 16.46 -13.04
C ALA A 381 28.05 16.61 -14.44
N ALA A 382 28.60 15.93 -15.44
CA ALA A 382 28.03 15.94 -16.79
C ALA A 382 26.68 15.19 -16.85
N ALA A 383 25.73 15.69 -17.64
CA ALA A 383 24.48 15.00 -17.96
C ALA A 383 24.21 14.99 -19.47
N SER A 384 23.82 13.82 -19.97
CA SER A 384 23.53 13.64 -21.40
C SER A 384 22.25 14.37 -21.80
N GLY A 385 22.28 15.05 -22.95
CA GLY A 385 21.11 15.77 -23.48
C GLY A 385 20.77 17.06 -22.72
N ILE A 386 21.66 17.53 -21.85
CA ILE A 386 21.53 18.76 -21.08
C ILE A 386 22.69 19.70 -21.45
N SER A 387 22.39 20.97 -21.74
CA SER A 387 23.41 22.00 -21.97
C SER A 387 23.03 23.31 -21.31
N SER A 388 24.01 23.97 -20.69
CA SER A 388 23.88 25.35 -20.20
C SER A 388 24.65 26.35 -21.06
N ASP A 389 25.15 25.92 -22.22
CA ASP A 389 26.07 26.73 -23.03
C ASP A 389 25.35 27.91 -23.68
N GLY A 390 25.92 29.10 -23.49
CA GLY A 390 25.36 30.34 -24.05
C GLY A 390 24.01 30.75 -23.46
N ILE A 391 23.64 30.22 -22.29
CA ILE A 391 22.50 30.69 -21.49
C ILE A 391 22.99 31.81 -20.56
N PRO A 392 22.29 32.96 -20.46
CA PRO A 392 22.66 34.04 -19.55
C PRO A 392 22.74 33.62 -18.08
N GLY A 393 23.70 34.19 -17.36
CA GLY A 393 23.87 34.02 -15.92
C GLY A 393 25.33 34.05 -15.49
N ALA A 394 25.56 34.43 -14.23
CA ALA A 394 26.89 34.38 -13.66
C ALA A 394 27.38 32.94 -13.46
N ALA A 395 28.70 32.78 -13.37
CA ALA A 395 29.30 31.52 -12.92
C ALA A 395 29.03 31.32 -11.43
N PRO A 396 28.80 30.08 -10.95
CA PRO A 396 28.63 29.81 -9.53
C PRO A 396 29.94 30.11 -8.81
N THR A 397 29.86 30.56 -7.55
CA THR A 397 31.06 30.79 -6.73
C THR A 397 31.67 29.46 -6.27
N SER A 398 30.85 28.57 -5.70
CA SER A 398 31.19 27.19 -5.32
C SER A 398 29.93 26.39 -4.97
N GLY A 399 29.95 25.08 -5.16
CA GLY A 399 28.81 24.22 -4.85
C GLY A 399 27.69 24.31 -5.89
N ALA A 400 26.54 23.70 -5.57
CA ALA A 400 25.38 23.70 -6.43
C ALA A 400 24.72 25.08 -6.53
N ARG A 401 24.10 25.33 -7.68
CA ARG A 401 23.33 26.55 -7.93
C ARG A 401 21.97 26.49 -7.23
N THR A 402 21.49 27.65 -6.77
CA THR A 402 20.13 27.82 -6.22
C THR A 402 19.14 28.24 -7.31
N HIS A 403 19.62 28.99 -8.31
CA HIS A 403 18.89 29.32 -9.53
C HIS A 403 19.77 29.08 -10.76
N TYR A 404 19.17 28.55 -11.82
CA TYR A 404 19.90 28.12 -13.01
C TYR A 404 18.96 27.79 -14.16
N ALA A 405 19.51 27.64 -15.36
CA ALA A 405 18.75 27.21 -16.52
C ALA A 405 19.60 26.32 -17.43
N PHE A 406 18.93 25.40 -18.12
CA PHE A 406 19.54 24.53 -19.13
C PHE A 406 18.56 24.28 -20.28
N ASP A 407 19.13 23.98 -21.45
CA ASP A 407 18.41 23.46 -22.59
C ASP A 407 18.46 21.92 -22.53
N SER A 408 17.28 21.30 -22.62
CA SER A 408 17.12 19.86 -22.75
C SER A 408 16.88 19.49 -24.22
N GLU A 409 17.72 18.61 -24.73
CA GLU A 409 17.65 18.05 -26.08
C GLU A 409 16.98 16.67 -26.07
N GLY A 410 16.30 16.31 -27.15
CA GLY A 410 15.77 14.95 -27.32
C GLY A 410 14.50 14.86 -28.18
N ALA A 411 13.87 13.69 -28.14
CA ALA A 411 12.61 13.42 -28.84
C ALA A 411 11.50 14.36 -28.34
N GLY A 412 10.85 15.09 -29.26
CA GLY A 412 9.84 16.11 -28.95
C GLY A 412 10.36 17.54 -28.83
N GLY A 413 11.58 17.80 -29.34
CA GLY A 413 12.12 19.15 -29.51
C GLY A 413 12.89 19.68 -28.31
N LYS A 414 13.64 20.75 -28.53
CA LYS A 414 14.43 21.40 -27.48
C LYS A 414 13.52 22.19 -26.53
N VAL A 415 13.74 22.08 -25.22
CA VAL A 415 13.00 22.84 -24.20
C VAL A 415 13.98 23.45 -23.21
N ARG A 416 13.79 24.73 -22.88
CA ARG A 416 14.53 25.37 -21.80
C ARG A 416 13.85 25.12 -20.47
N VAL A 417 14.60 24.65 -19.49
CA VAL A 417 14.15 24.46 -18.11
C VAL A 417 14.85 25.49 -17.24
N ILE A 418 14.08 26.26 -16.47
CA ILE A 418 14.57 27.36 -15.63
C ILE A 418 14.16 27.06 -14.20
N PHE A 419 15.13 27.07 -13.28
CA PHE A 419 14.92 26.96 -11.84
C PHE A 419 15.10 28.33 -11.20
N ILE A 420 14.09 28.80 -10.47
CA ILE A 420 14.12 30.01 -9.66
C ILE A 420 14.17 29.65 -8.18
N ASP A 421 14.83 30.48 -7.39
CA ASP A 421 14.86 30.42 -5.94
C ASP A 421 13.92 31.47 -5.36
N ASN A 422 12.71 31.06 -4.97
CA ASN A 422 11.80 31.88 -4.17
C ASN A 422 11.62 31.31 -2.75
N SER A 423 12.60 30.54 -2.28
CA SER A 423 12.56 29.87 -0.97
C SER A 423 12.36 30.85 0.19
N ALA A 424 12.93 32.06 0.11
CA ALA A 424 12.79 33.09 1.16
C ALA A 424 11.51 33.95 1.04
N GLY A 425 10.56 33.58 0.18
CA GLY A 425 9.26 34.28 0.04
C GLY A 425 9.14 35.14 -1.21
N SER A 426 10.26 35.53 -1.83
CA SER A 426 10.32 36.24 -3.11
C SER A 426 11.66 36.00 -3.78
N LEU A 427 11.78 36.39 -5.05
CA LEU A 427 13.09 36.38 -5.74
C LEU A 427 14.08 37.29 -5.00
N ALA A 428 13.66 38.52 -4.70
CA ALA A 428 14.50 39.53 -4.03
C ALA A 428 14.90 39.14 -2.59
N ALA A 429 14.01 38.48 -1.83
CA ALA A 429 14.36 37.99 -0.50
C ALA A 429 15.41 36.86 -0.54
N SER A 430 15.47 36.13 -1.64
CA SER A 430 16.41 35.02 -1.80
C SER A 430 17.79 35.51 -2.31
N ASP A 431 17.88 36.69 -2.96
CA ASP A 431 19.13 37.25 -3.54
C ASP A 431 20.35 37.18 -2.61
N PRO A 432 20.25 37.49 -1.29
CA PRO A 432 21.40 37.41 -0.38
C PRO A 432 21.94 35.98 -0.15
N HIS A 433 21.15 34.95 -0.45
CA HIS A 433 21.45 33.56 -0.16
C HIS A 433 21.73 32.72 -1.41
N GLN A 434 21.67 33.32 -2.60
CA GLN A 434 21.78 32.58 -3.84
C GLN A 434 23.21 32.19 -4.22
N ASN A 435 23.27 31.17 -5.07
CA ASN A 435 24.45 30.84 -5.85
C ASN A 435 24.01 30.63 -7.33
N PRO A 436 24.48 31.45 -8.28
CA PRO A 436 25.46 32.54 -8.12
C PRO A 436 24.91 33.78 -7.38
N ALA A 437 25.79 34.65 -6.90
CA ALA A 437 25.41 35.90 -6.26
C ALA A 437 25.09 36.99 -7.31
N GLU A 438 23.89 36.94 -7.87
CA GLU A 438 23.34 37.93 -8.81
C GLU A 438 21.87 38.21 -8.49
N SER A 439 21.28 39.28 -9.01
CA SER A 439 19.83 39.50 -8.80
C SER A 439 19.01 38.65 -9.75
N GLN A 440 18.08 37.86 -9.21
CA GLN A 440 17.32 36.89 -9.99
C GLN A 440 16.33 37.50 -10.98
N GLU A 441 15.68 38.62 -10.66
CA GLU A 441 14.66 39.19 -11.55
C GLU A 441 15.25 39.62 -12.91
N PRO A 442 16.33 40.44 -12.97
CA PRO A 442 17.00 40.76 -14.22
C PRO A 442 17.56 39.54 -14.95
N TRP A 443 18.07 38.55 -14.20
CA TRP A 443 18.56 37.30 -14.75
C TRP A 443 17.46 36.48 -15.43
N LEU A 444 16.31 36.30 -14.77
CA LEU A 444 15.17 35.55 -15.28
C LEU A 444 14.64 36.15 -16.58
N ILE A 445 14.54 37.49 -16.64
CA ILE A 445 14.18 38.22 -17.85
C ILE A 445 15.15 37.90 -18.99
N ALA A 446 16.47 38.01 -18.73
CA ALA A 446 17.49 37.75 -19.74
C ALA A 446 17.46 36.29 -20.26
N VAL A 447 17.25 35.31 -19.38
CA VAL A 447 17.17 33.89 -19.76
C VAL A 447 15.93 33.59 -20.63
N LEU A 448 14.78 34.19 -20.29
CA LEU A 448 13.55 34.04 -21.06
C LEU A 448 13.65 34.74 -22.42
N ASP A 449 14.19 35.96 -22.47
CA ASP A 449 14.42 36.68 -23.72
C ASP A 449 15.41 35.97 -24.64
N ASP A 450 16.48 35.37 -24.08
CA ASP A 450 17.40 34.53 -24.84
C ASP A 450 16.68 33.31 -25.45
N ALA A 451 15.84 32.62 -24.67
CA ALA A 451 15.06 31.48 -25.15
C ALA A 451 14.13 31.89 -26.29
N ARG A 452 13.45 33.02 -26.12
CA ARG A 452 12.57 33.62 -27.13
C ARG A 452 13.31 33.97 -28.41
N SER A 453 14.49 34.57 -28.30
CA SER A 453 15.32 34.93 -29.46
C SER A 453 15.80 33.72 -30.25
N LYS A 454 16.05 32.59 -29.56
CA LYS A 454 16.46 31.30 -30.15
C LYS A 454 15.27 30.42 -30.56
N GLY A 455 14.06 30.85 -30.23
CA GLY A 455 12.82 30.13 -30.51
C GLY A 455 12.64 28.83 -29.72
N ILE A 456 13.17 28.77 -28.50
CA ILE A 456 13.12 27.61 -27.61
C ILE A 456 12.01 27.85 -26.58
N PRO A 457 10.97 27.00 -26.49
CA PRO A 457 9.96 27.14 -25.44
C PRO A 457 10.58 26.90 -24.06
N ALA A 458 10.18 27.69 -23.07
CA ALA A 458 10.71 27.61 -21.71
C ALA A 458 9.66 27.18 -20.68
N ILE A 459 10.03 26.31 -19.75
CA ILE A 459 9.25 26.02 -18.53
C ILE A 459 10.03 26.49 -17.31
N VAL A 460 9.32 26.92 -16.27
CA VAL A 460 9.91 27.44 -15.04
C VAL A 460 9.51 26.59 -13.85
N VAL A 461 10.45 26.30 -12.97
CA VAL A 461 10.27 25.52 -11.74
C VAL A 461 10.71 26.38 -10.56
N GLY A 462 9.87 26.49 -9.54
CA GLY A 462 10.17 27.14 -8.28
C GLY A 462 9.56 26.38 -7.11
N SER A 463 9.63 26.94 -5.90
CA SER A 463 9.02 26.31 -4.72
C SER A 463 7.70 26.93 -4.31
N ARG A 464 7.40 28.19 -4.67
CA ARG A 464 6.20 28.91 -4.18
C ARG A 464 5.11 29.10 -5.22
N ASP A 465 3.86 29.19 -4.77
CA ASP A 465 2.70 29.48 -5.61
C ASP A 465 2.74 30.94 -6.10
N LEU A 466 2.48 31.14 -7.40
CA LEU A 466 2.39 32.47 -8.03
C LEU A 466 0.93 32.95 -8.16
N ASN A 467 -0.04 32.18 -7.65
CA ASN A 467 -1.44 32.56 -7.56
C ASN A 467 -1.81 33.19 -6.22
N SER A 468 -1.63 34.50 -6.12
CA SER A 468 -2.07 35.27 -4.95
C SER A 468 -3.60 35.29 -4.76
N GLY A 469 -4.37 34.88 -5.77
CA GLY A 469 -5.84 34.90 -5.79
C GLY A 469 -6.51 33.64 -5.24
N VAL A 470 -5.79 32.54 -5.03
CA VAL A 470 -6.35 31.29 -4.49
C VAL A 470 -6.39 31.34 -2.97
N SER A 471 -7.55 31.01 -2.40
CA SER A 471 -7.74 30.83 -0.96
C SER A 471 -7.90 29.34 -0.62
N PRO A 472 -7.22 28.82 0.42
CA PRO A 472 -6.20 29.50 1.23
C PRO A 472 -4.90 29.76 0.44
N ARG A 473 -4.19 30.84 0.84
CA ARG A 473 -2.88 31.22 0.30
C ARG A 473 -1.78 30.34 0.90
N LEU A 474 -1.71 29.10 0.47
CA LEU A 474 -0.68 28.16 0.90
C LEU A 474 0.59 28.39 0.11
N ASN A 475 1.71 28.61 0.80
CA ASN A 475 3.03 28.74 0.19
C ASN A 475 3.11 29.77 -0.96
N ALA A 476 2.35 30.86 -0.89
CA ALA A 476 2.32 31.87 -1.93
C ALA A 476 3.53 32.81 -1.84
N ALA A 477 4.13 33.14 -3.00
CA ALA A 477 5.20 34.14 -3.06
C ALA A 477 4.65 35.55 -2.76
N THR A 478 5.43 36.34 -2.03
CA THR A 478 5.09 37.73 -1.69
C THR A 478 5.16 38.66 -2.90
N ASP A 479 5.95 38.30 -3.92
CA ASP A 479 6.09 38.95 -5.23
C ASP A 479 5.40 38.18 -6.36
N ALA A 480 4.46 37.27 -6.02
CA ALA A 480 3.77 36.37 -6.95
C ALA A 480 3.30 37.06 -8.24
N ASP A 481 2.59 38.17 -8.13
CA ASP A 481 2.03 38.89 -9.29
C ASP A 481 3.13 39.46 -10.20
N ARG A 482 4.26 39.91 -9.61
CA ARG A 482 5.40 40.45 -10.37
C ARG A 482 6.10 39.35 -11.15
N VAL A 483 6.38 38.21 -10.50
CA VAL A 483 7.00 37.06 -11.16
C VAL A 483 6.07 36.50 -12.23
N ALA A 484 4.78 36.35 -11.93
CA ALA A 484 3.79 35.89 -12.88
C ALA A 484 3.78 36.76 -14.15
N LYS A 485 3.81 38.08 -13.99
CA LYS A 485 3.89 39.03 -15.11
C LYS A 485 5.16 38.83 -15.95
N ILE A 486 6.32 38.68 -15.31
CA ILE A 486 7.59 38.40 -16.02
C ILE A 486 7.47 37.11 -16.86
N LEU A 487 6.95 36.03 -16.27
CA LEU A 487 6.79 34.76 -16.98
C LEU A 487 5.89 34.89 -18.21
N VAL A 488 4.78 35.61 -18.10
CA VAL A 488 3.89 35.89 -19.24
C VAL A 488 4.59 36.75 -20.29
N GLU A 489 5.07 37.94 -19.92
CA GLU A 489 5.62 38.93 -20.87
C GLU A 489 6.81 38.40 -21.66
N HIS A 490 7.66 37.59 -21.04
CA HIS A 490 8.89 37.08 -21.63
C HIS A 490 8.77 35.66 -22.21
N GLY A 491 7.56 35.09 -22.28
CA GLY A 491 7.28 33.92 -23.11
C GLY A 491 7.55 32.55 -22.46
N ALA A 492 7.40 32.43 -21.13
CA ALA A 492 7.35 31.13 -20.49
C ALA A 492 6.09 30.35 -20.93
N SER A 493 6.18 29.02 -20.97
CA SER A 493 5.11 28.12 -21.41
C SER A 493 4.30 27.56 -20.23
N ALA A 494 4.95 27.32 -19.08
CA ALA A 494 4.30 26.86 -17.85
C ALA A 494 5.16 27.16 -16.62
N TYR A 495 4.52 27.15 -15.45
CA TYR A 495 5.17 27.22 -14.14
C TYR A 495 4.88 25.96 -13.30
N PHE A 496 5.89 25.39 -12.67
CA PHE A 496 5.77 24.24 -11.77
C PHE A 496 6.23 24.63 -10.38
N HIS A 497 5.48 24.25 -9.35
CA HIS A 497 5.85 24.55 -7.97
C HIS A 497 5.35 23.51 -6.98
N ASP A 498 5.84 23.63 -5.75
CA ASP A 498 5.29 22.92 -4.61
C ASP A 498 4.04 23.63 -4.07
N ARG A 499 2.99 22.85 -3.80
CA ARG A 499 1.86 23.27 -2.99
C ARG A 499 1.55 22.12 -2.02
N PRO A 500 1.80 22.29 -0.71
CA PRO A 500 1.73 21.21 0.26
C PRO A 500 0.42 20.42 0.13
N GLU A 501 0.56 19.13 -0.18
CA GLU A 501 -0.56 18.17 -0.29
C GLU A 501 -1.64 18.54 -1.33
N GLU A 502 -1.33 19.35 -2.36
CA GLU A 502 -2.31 19.70 -3.40
C GLU A 502 -1.75 19.56 -4.81
N ASN A 503 -2.22 18.55 -5.57
CA ASN A 503 -1.97 18.47 -7.00
C ASN A 503 -3.00 19.31 -7.77
N ARG A 504 -2.57 20.44 -8.35
CA ARG A 504 -3.46 21.35 -9.09
C ARG A 504 -2.94 21.77 -10.46
N ALA A 505 -3.88 22.05 -11.34
CA ALA A 505 -3.71 22.78 -12.58
C ALA A 505 -4.50 24.08 -12.49
N ALA A 506 -3.81 25.21 -12.62
CA ALA A 506 -4.40 26.54 -12.61
C ALA A 506 -3.76 27.40 -13.68
N THR A 507 -4.10 28.68 -13.71
CA THR A 507 -3.44 29.71 -14.52
C THR A 507 -2.83 30.75 -13.61
N ILE A 508 -1.73 31.39 -14.02
CA ILE A 508 -1.13 32.46 -13.21
C ILE A 508 -1.94 33.77 -13.37
N PRO A 509 -2.22 34.49 -12.27
CA PRO A 509 -2.94 35.76 -12.33
C PRO A 509 -1.99 36.89 -12.77
N ALA A 510 -1.77 37.04 -14.07
CA ALA A 510 -0.90 38.10 -14.60
C ALA A 510 -1.60 39.47 -14.75
N GLY A 511 -2.82 39.63 -14.22
CA GLY A 511 -3.62 40.87 -14.34
C GLY A 511 -4.12 41.17 -15.77
N GLU A 512 -3.90 40.27 -16.73
CA GLU A 512 -4.22 40.43 -18.15
C GLU A 512 -5.08 39.26 -18.66
N SER A 513 -5.65 39.40 -19.86
CA SER A 513 -6.40 38.32 -20.53
C SER A 513 -5.51 37.15 -20.99
N VAL A 514 -4.20 37.40 -21.09
CA VAL A 514 -3.19 36.43 -21.51
C VAL A 514 -2.52 35.84 -20.27
N THR A 515 -2.57 34.51 -20.14
CA THR A 515 -1.97 33.77 -19.02
C THR A 515 -1.25 32.52 -19.52
N ILE A 516 -0.57 31.81 -18.61
CA ILE A 516 0.05 30.51 -18.84
C ILE A 516 -0.41 29.54 -17.74
N PRO A 517 -0.41 28.22 -18.01
CA PRO A 517 -0.73 27.25 -16.98
C PRO A 517 0.33 27.22 -15.88
N GLN A 518 -0.11 26.95 -14.67
CA GLN A 518 0.74 26.53 -13.56
C GLN A 518 0.27 25.21 -12.99
N PHE A 519 1.22 24.41 -12.51
CA PHE A 519 0.98 23.08 -11.99
C PHE A 519 1.68 22.90 -10.65
N SER A 520 0.93 22.50 -9.63
CA SER A 520 1.49 22.18 -8.33
C SER A 520 1.73 20.68 -8.18
N THR A 521 2.91 20.32 -7.68
CA THR A 521 3.24 18.97 -7.25
C THR A 521 2.79 18.82 -5.80
N GLY A 522 1.81 17.94 -5.51
CA GLY A 522 1.20 17.85 -4.18
C GLY A 522 2.17 17.46 -3.08
N THR A 523 2.33 16.17 -2.79
CA THR A 523 3.28 15.70 -1.76
C THR A 523 3.87 14.34 -2.13
N LEU A 524 5.20 14.26 -2.12
CA LEU A 524 5.91 12.98 -2.00
C LEU A 524 6.23 12.65 -0.53
N GLY A 525 5.84 13.52 0.40
CA GLY A 525 5.95 13.34 1.83
C GLY A 525 4.73 12.65 2.43
N TYR A 526 4.45 12.97 3.69
CA TYR A 526 3.23 12.53 4.34
C TYR A 526 2.00 13.16 3.68
N ARG A 527 0.89 12.42 3.78
CA ARG A 527 -0.43 12.90 3.40
C ARG A 527 -1.31 13.00 4.63
N SER A 528 -2.10 14.06 4.76
CA SER A 528 -3.15 14.14 5.77
C SER A 528 -4.19 13.03 5.61
N PRO A 529 -4.68 12.45 6.71
CA PRO A 529 -5.78 11.49 6.66
C PRO A 529 -7.12 12.16 6.40
N TYR A 530 -7.23 13.49 6.41
CA TYR A 530 -8.48 14.20 6.17
C TYR A 530 -8.59 14.62 4.71
N GLU A 531 -8.76 13.65 3.81
CA GLU A 531 -9.16 13.92 2.43
C GLU A 531 -10.50 14.66 2.39
N ASP A 532 -10.62 15.60 1.44
CA ASP A 532 -11.85 16.32 1.13
C ASP A 532 -12.50 17.09 2.30
N SER A 533 -11.82 17.24 3.44
CA SER A 533 -12.24 18.12 4.51
C SER A 533 -11.74 19.54 4.24
N ALA A 534 -12.57 20.36 3.58
CA ALA A 534 -12.32 21.79 3.49
C ALA A 534 -12.47 22.39 4.89
N SER A 535 -11.38 22.47 5.65
CA SER A 535 -11.35 23.16 6.93
C SER A 535 -10.93 24.61 6.66
N ILE A 536 -11.85 25.56 6.84
CA ILE A 536 -11.61 26.99 6.59
C ILE A 536 -10.33 27.44 7.32
N GLY A 537 -9.33 27.86 6.55
CA GLY A 537 -8.07 28.42 7.07
C GLY A 537 -6.97 27.39 7.43
N GLN A 538 -7.12 26.11 7.06
CA GLN A 538 -6.07 25.10 7.16
C GLN A 538 -5.57 24.70 5.76
N PRO A 539 -4.35 24.14 5.62
CA PRO A 539 -3.91 23.52 4.38
C PRO A 539 -4.94 22.49 3.96
N ASP A 540 -5.55 22.73 2.82
CA ASP A 540 -6.57 21.90 2.25
C ASP A 540 -5.90 20.60 1.80
N SER A 541 -5.93 19.54 2.62
CA SER A 541 -5.52 18.19 2.19
C SER A 541 -6.48 17.56 1.17
N LEU A 542 -7.18 18.41 0.42
CA LEU A 542 -8.22 18.09 -0.54
C LEU A 542 -7.66 17.25 -1.70
N PHE A 543 -6.43 17.52 -2.18
CA PHE A 543 -5.90 16.92 -3.42
C PHE A 543 -4.56 16.17 -3.26
N GLY A 544 -4.27 15.70 -2.04
CA GLY A 544 -2.96 15.20 -1.61
C GLY A 544 -2.59 13.79 -2.04
N ASN A 545 -3.05 13.32 -3.20
CA ASN A 545 -2.60 12.03 -3.71
C ASN A 545 -1.09 12.04 -3.93
N SER A 546 -0.36 11.15 -3.25
CA SER A 546 1.08 11.00 -3.44
C SER A 546 1.39 10.49 -4.85
N GLY A 547 2.19 11.24 -5.59
CA GLY A 547 2.49 10.96 -6.98
C GLY A 547 3.45 11.97 -7.58
N PHE A 548 3.85 11.73 -8.82
CA PHE A 548 4.64 12.68 -9.61
C PHE A 548 3.89 13.03 -10.90
N LEU A 549 4.14 14.24 -11.40
CA LEU A 549 3.59 14.71 -12.67
C LEU A 549 4.50 14.26 -13.81
N ILE A 550 3.92 13.73 -14.89
CA ILE A 550 4.55 13.72 -16.21
C ILE A 550 4.15 15.01 -16.90
N ALA A 551 5.10 15.94 -17.03
CA ALA A 551 4.93 17.16 -17.79
C ALA A 551 5.25 16.92 -19.27
N GLU A 552 4.32 17.27 -20.15
CA GLU A 552 4.43 17.12 -21.60
C GLU A 552 4.43 18.49 -22.26
N VAL A 553 5.55 18.87 -22.88
CA VAL A 553 5.74 20.15 -23.59
C VAL A 553 5.73 19.88 -25.09
N ASP A 554 4.73 20.40 -25.80
CA ASP A 554 4.59 20.23 -27.25
C ASP A 554 5.37 21.33 -28.00
N ALA A 555 6.70 21.18 -28.05
CA ALA A 555 7.60 22.18 -28.62
C ALA A 555 7.32 22.45 -30.12
N ASP A 556 6.81 21.46 -30.86
CA ASP A 556 6.45 21.59 -32.27
C ASP A 556 5.25 22.51 -32.49
N LYS A 557 4.38 22.67 -31.47
CA LYS A 557 3.23 23.60 -31.48
C LYS A 557 3.52 24.94 -30.81
N ARG A 558 4.80 25.28 -30.61
CA ARG A 558 5.20 26.59 -30.09
C ARG A 558 4.70 27.72 -30.98
N ASP A 559 4.04 28.71 -30.39
CA ASP A 559 3.69 29.96 -31.05
C ASP A 559 4.94 30.83 -31.23
N PRO A 560 5.36 31.17 -32.46
CA PRO A 560 6.54 32.00 -32.69
C PRO A 560 6.40 33.44 -32.20
N ALA A 561 5.18 33.97 -32.04
CA ALA A 561 4.98 35.35 -31.58
C ALA A 561 5.21 35.49 -30.07
N THR A 562 4.69 34.53 -29.30
CA THR A 562 4.76 34.52 -27.83
C THR A 562 5.87 33.63 -27.27
N ASN A 563 6.46 32.76 -28.10
CA ASN A 563 7.42 31.70 -27.75
C ASN A 563 6.86 30.60 -26.83
N ARG A 564 5.54 30.51 -26.68
CA ARG A 564 4.91 29.56 -25.77
C ARG A 564 4.50 28.28 -26.47
N ALA A 565 4.77 27.14 -25.84
CA ALA A 565 4.30 25.82 -26.27
C ALA A 565 3.13 25.35 -25.38
N PRO A 566 2.19 24.55 -25.90
CA PRO A 566 1.22 23.86 -25.06
C PRO A 566 1.91 22.94 -24.04
N VAL A 567 1.45 22.99 -22.79
CA VAL A 567 1.93 22.12 -21.71
C VAL A 567 0.76 21.40 -21.07
N ALA A 568 0.87 20.09 -20.92
CA ALA A 568 -0.08 19.24 -20.22
C ALA A 568 0.61 18.44 -19.12
N VAL A 569 -0.15 18.01 -18.11
CA VAL A 569 0.35 17.16 -17.03
C VAL A 569 -0.54 15.94 -16.81
N ARG A 570 0.09 14.85 -16.37
CA ARG A 570 -0.58 13.63 -15.89
C ARG A 570 -0.02 13.27 -14.53
N LEU A 571 -0.88 13.03 -13.54
CA LEU A 571 -0.43 12.60 -12.21
C LEU A 571 -0.33 11.08 -12.16
N ILE A 572 0.89 10.56 -12.03
CA ILE A 572 1.13 9.13 -11.83
C ILE A 572 1.17 8.86 -10.33
N PRO A 573 0.24 8.07 -9.76
CA PRO A 573 0.28 7.73 -8.35
C PRO A 573 1.48 6.83 -8.03
N VAL A 574 2.12 7.07 -6.89
CA VAL A 574 3.24 6.26 -6.39
C VAL A 574 2.67 5.18 -5.47
N ILE A 575 2.56 3.95 -5.99
CA ILE A 575 1.98 2.79 -5.29
C ILE A 575 2.88 1.54 -5.40
N GLU A 576 2.90 0.76 -4.33
CA GLU A 576 3.65 -0.49 -4.20
C GLU A 576 2.78 -1.74 -4.48
N ASP A 577 1.46 -1.62 -4.37
CA ASP A 577 0.50 -2.70 -4.68
C ASP A 577 -0.81 -2.07 -5.18
N LEU A 578 -1.62 -2.84 -5.90
CA LEU A 578 -2.91 -2.45 -6.43
C LEU A 578 -3.90 -3.60 -6.30
N SER A 579 -4.97 -3.42 -5.52
CA SER A 579 -6.09 -4.36 -5.46
C SER A 579 -7.32 -3.83 -6.21
N LEU A 580 -8.21 -4.76 -6.56
CA LEU A 580 -9.52 -4.51 -7.14
C LEU A 580 -10.58 -5.06 -6.19
N GLN A 581 -11.63 -4.29 -5.97
CA GLN A 581 -12.78 -4.66 -5.16
C GLN A 581 -14.04 -4.54 -6.00
N ALA A 582 -14.70 -5.67 -6.24
CA ALA A 582 -16.05 -5.71 -6.76
C ALA A 582 -17.04 -5.42 -5.63
N VAL A 583 -17.38 -4.14 -5.42
CA VAL A 583 -18.24 -3.67 -4.30
C VAL A 583 -19.59 -4.40 -4.28
N ASP A 584 -20.17 -4.68 -5.46
CA ASP A 584 -21.42 -5.41 -5.61
C ASP A 584 -21.22 -6.93 -5.88
N GLY A 585 -20.01 -7.45 -5.67
CA GLY A 585 -19.61 -8.83 -5.97
C GLY A 585 -19.24 -9.07 -7.44
N ASN A 586 -18.65 -10.24 -7.72
CA ASN A 586 -18.21 -10.64 -9.06
C ASN A 586 -19.29 -11.39 -9.88
N LEU A 587 -20.45 -11.64 -9.28
CA LEU A 587 -21.62 -12.25 -9.93
C LEU A 587 -22.70 -11.19 -10.16
N LEU A 588 -22.72 -10.62 -11.35
CA LEU A 588 -23.59 -9.50 -11.71
C LEU A 588 -24.87 -9.98 -12.39
N ARG A 589 -25.92 -9.16 -12.33
CA ARG A 589 -27.15 -9.38 -13.12
C ARG A 589 -27.20 -8.38 -14.27
N ARG A 590 -27.57 -8.86 -15.46
CA ARG A 590 -27.78 -8.00 -16.63
C ARG A 590 -28.67 -6.80 -16.30
N SER A 591 -28.33 -5.65 -16.86
CA SER A 591 -29.01 -4.35 -16.69
C SER A 591 -28.97 -3.72 -15.30
N ARG A 592 -28.31 -4.34 -14.30
CA ARG A 592 -28.12 -3.76 -12.97
C ARG A 592 -26.72 -3.11 -12.90
N PRO A 593 -26.62 -1.78 -12.81
CA PRO A 593 -25.32 -1.14 -12.61
C PRO A 593 -24.66 -1.61 -11.32
N SER A 594 -23.33 -1.75 -11.36
CA SER A 594 -22.51 -2.24 -10.26
C SER A 594 -21.26 -1.39 -10.10
N LEU A 595 -20.72 -1.34 -8.89
CA LEU A 595 -19.52 -0.58 -8.57
C LEU A 595 -18.28 -1.48 -8.43
N PHE A 596 -17.17 -0.98 -8.93
CA PHE A 596 -15.83 -1.50 -8.73
C PHE A 596 -14.94 -0.37 -8.25
N GLU A 597 -14.05 -0.70 -7.32
CA GLU A 597 -13.09 0.23 -6.74
C GLU A 597 -11.71 -0.41 -6.78
N GLY A 598 -10.69 0.38 -7.04
CA GLY A 598 -9.31 -0.01 -6.91
C GLY A 598 -8.68 0.65 -5.70
N LEU A 599 -7.82 -0.09 -5.01
CA LEU A 599 -7.10 0.41 -3.86
C LEU A 599 -5.60 0.27 -4.12
N GLY A 600 -4.96 1.41 -4.40
CA GLY A 600 -3.51 1.49 -4.53
C GLY A 600 -2.86 1.63 -3.17
N ARG A 601 -2.10 0.62 -2.74
CA ARG A 601 -1.30 0.70 -1.51
C ARG A 601 -0.06 1.55 -1.78
N ARG A 602 0.15 2.60 -0.97
CA ARG A 602 1.40 3.37 -1.00
C ARG A 602 2.57 2.54 -0.50
N PRO A 603 3.83 3.00 -0.72
CA PRO A 603 4.99 2.35 -0.13
C PRO A 603 4.78 2.09 1.35
N VAL A 604 5.00 0.86 1.79
CA VAL A 604 5.00 0.55 3.22
C VAL A 604 6.15 1.33 3.87
N ALA A 605 5.79 2.26 4.74
CA ALA A 605 6.70 3.26 5.24
C ALA A 605 6.26 3.77 6.64
N GLY A 606 7.19 4.41 7.32
CA GLY A 606 6.94 5.17 8.53
C GLY A 606 6.01 6.36 8.28
N ASP A 607 5.42 6.87 9.34
CA ASP A 607 4.28 7.79 9.27
C ASP A 607 4.49 9.02 10.18
N ARG A 608 3.72 10.09 10.00
CA ARG A 608 3.72 11.24 10.92
C ARG A 608 2.62 11.07 11.96
N TRP A 609 2.98 10.98 13.22
CA TRP A 609 2.04 10.93 14.33
C TRP A 609 2.44 11.88 15.43
N GLY A 610 1.60 12.88 15.65
CA GLY A 610 1.76 13.77 16.79
C GLY A 610 1.07 13.26 18.05
N ARG A 611 1.12 14.06 19.12
CA ARG A 611 0.52 13.67 20.40
C ARG A 611 -1.00 13.65 20.28
N ALA A 612 -1.64 12.68 20.94
CA ALA A 612 -3.09 12.66 21.11
C ALA A 612 -3.54 13.87 21.93
N GLY A 613 -4.48 14.65 21.38
CA GLY A 613 -5.17 15.70 22.10
C GLY A 613 -6.10 15.15 23.19
N SER A 614 -6.78 16.04 23.90
CA SER A 614 -7.77 15.65 24.92
C SER A 614 -8.99 14.91 24.34
N ASP A 615 -9.21 15.04 23.03
CA ASP A 615 -10.23 14.32 22.25
C ASP A 615 -9.78 12.90 21.84
N GLY A 616 -8.55 12.51 22.18
CA GLY A 616 -7.98 11.22 21.80
C GLY A 616 -7.62 11.11 20.32
N VAL A 617 -7.58 12.24 19.60
CA VAL A 617 -7.15 12.32 18.20
C VAL A 617 -5.70 12.80 18.15
N PRO A 618 -4.78 12.07 17.49
CA PRO A 618 -3.40 12.54 17.30
C PRO A 618 -3.36 13.76 16.37
N SER A 619 -2.47 14.71 16.66
CA SER A 619 -2.28 15.91 15.85
C SER A 619 -0.77 16.15 15.56
N PRO A 620 -0.31 15.94 14.31
CA PRO A 620 -1.10 15.50 13.16
C PRO A 620 -1.55 14.05 13.32
N ALA A 621 -2.69 13.72 12.72
CA ALA A 621 -3.11 12.34 12.57
C ALA A 621 -2.26 11.65 11.49
N GLY A 622 -2.06 10.34 11.66
CA GLY A 622 -1.30 9.50 10.71
C GLY A 622 -1.79 9.61 9.28
N SER A 623 -0.92 9.31 8.33
CA SER A 623 -1.23 9.40 6.92
C SER A 623 -2.12 8.27 6.42
N SER A 624 -2.93 8.57 5.41
CA SER A 624 -3.72 7.54 4.71
C SER A 624 -2.78 6.62 3.93
N PRO A 625 -2.75 5.29 4.20
CA PRO A 625 -1.83 4.35 3.55
C PRO A 625 -2.26 3.96 2.12
N TYR A 626 -3.47 4.37 1.70
CA TYR A 626 -4.04 3.98 0.41
C TYR A 626 -4.37 5.19 -0.47
N ALA A 627 -4.44 4.94 -1.77
CA ALA A 627 -5.05 5.80 -2.78
C ALA A 627 -6.23 5.06 -3.40
N GLU A 628 -7.41 5.67 -3.39
CA GLU A 628 -8.64 5.10 -3.91
C GLU A 628 -8.84 5.47 -5.39
N PHE A 629 -9.37 4.52 -6.18
CA PHE A 629 -9.62 4.67 -7.61
C PHE A 629 -11.01 4.12 -7.98
N PRO A 630 -11.99 4.94 -8.42
CA PRO A 630 -11.95 6.40 -8.39
C PRO A 630 -11.89 6.90 -6.94
N GLY A 631 -11.22 8.04 -6.71
CA GLY A 631 -11.32 8.71 -5.42
C GLY A 631 -12.73 9.27 -5.18
N ALA A 632 -13.02 9.64 -3.94
CA ALA A 632 -14.30 10.25 -3.57
C ALA A 632 -14.66 11.47 -4.47
N PRO A 633 -15.95 11.66 -4.82
CA PRO A 633 -16.37 12.82 -5.57
C PRO A 633 -16.00 14.11 -4.87
N CYS A 634 -15.23 14.95 -5.56
CA CYS A 634 -14.85 16.26 -5.04
C CYS A 634 -16.04 17.23 -5.15
N GLN A 635 -16.62 17.61 -4.00
CA GLN A 635 -17.80 18.48 -3.93
C GLN A 635 -17.52 19.91 -3.40
N VAL A 636 -16.24 20.22 -3.14
CA VAL A 636 -15.82 21.50 -2.55
C VAL A 636 -15.40 22.53 -3.60
N ALA A 637 -15.19 23.78 -3.20
CA ALA A 637 -14.66 24.79 -4.10
C ALA A 637 -13.23 24.41 -4.56
N GLY A 638 -12.90 24.66 -5.84
CA GLY A 638 -11.57 24.39 -6.39
C GLY A 638 -11.36 23.00 -7.00
N CYS A 639 -12.35 22.10 -6.95
CA CYS A 639 -12.25 20.77 -7.59
C CYS A 639 -11.93 20.81 -9.08
N SER A 640 -12.35 21.85 -9.79
CA SER A 640 -12.04 22.03 -11.23
C SER A 640 -10.55 22.19 -11.51
N THR A 641 -9.75 22.53 -10.49
CA THR A 641 -8.29 22.67 -10.59
C THR A 641 -7.56 21.41 -10.15
N ARG A 642 -8.24 20.37 -9.63
CA ARG A 642 -7.61 19.14 -9.16
C ARG A 642 -6.99 18.38 -10.34
N VAL A 643 -5.73 17.95 -10.20
CA VAL A 643 -5.14 16.95 -11.10
C VAL A 643 -5.42 15.58 -10.50
N ASN A 644 -6.28 14.80 -11.14
CA ASN A 644 -6.61 13.46 -10.68
C ASN A 644 -5.47 12.47 -10.95
N PRO A 645 -5.20 11.53 -10.04
CA PRO A 645 -4.27 10.45 -10.31
C PRO A 645 -4.78 9.62 -11.48
N GLU A 646 -3.87 9.21 -12.35
CA GLU A 646 -4.21 8.41 -13.52
C GLU A 646 -4.50 6.97 -13.11
N PHE A 647 -5.68 6.50 -13.49
CA PHE A 647 -6.09 5.11 -13.43
C PHE A 647 -7.01 4.80 -14.62
N THR A 648 -7.21 3.53 -14.92
CA THR A 648 -8.17 3.10 -15.94
C THR A 648 -8.73 1.73 -15.59
N PHE A 649 -10.05 1.64 -15.57
CA PHE A 649 -10.77 0.38 -15.60
C PHE A 649 -11.03 -0.06 -17.04
N SER A 650 -10.97 -1.37 -17.28
CA SER A 650 -11.24 -1.97 -18.58
C SER A 650 -11.89 -3.35 -18.44
N SER A 651 -12.63 -3.76 -19.47
CA SER A 651 -13.26 -5.07 -19.60
C SER A 651 -12.69 -5.80 -20.81
N SER A 652 -12.37 -7.09 -20.66
CA SER A 652 -11.99 -7.94 -21.80
C SER A 652 -13.15 -8.28 -22.74
N ALA A 653 -14.39 -7.94 -22.35
CA ALA A 653 -15.60 -8.14 -23.15
C ALA A 653 -16.58 -6.95 -22.99
N PRO A 654 -16.32 -5.77 -23.61
CA PRO A 654 -17.16 -4.58 -23.52
C PRO A 654 -18.60 -4.74 -24.02
N ASP A 655 -18.86 -5.81 -24.77
CA ASP A 655 -20.19 -6.24 -25.22
C ASP A 655 -20.94 -7.05 -24.15
N VAL A 656 -20.23 -7.69 -23.21
CA VAL A 656 -20.80 -8.39 -22.04
C VAL A 656 -21.00 -7.42 -20.88
N LEU A 657 -19.96 -6.67 -20.51
CA LEU A 657 -20.00 -5.58 -19.52
C LEU A 657 -18.95 -4.54 -19.88
N ASP A 658 -19.22 -3.28 -19.60
CA ASP A 658 -18.26 -2.19 -19.79
C ASP A 658 -18.35 -1.18 -18.65
N PHE A 659 -17.27 -0.44 -18.45
CA PHE A 659 -17.25 0.70 -17.57
C PHE A 659 -17.91 1.89 -18.25
N VAL A 660 -18.74 2.62 -17.51
CA VAL A 660 -19.61 3.68 -18.04
C VAL A 660 -19.56 4.91 -17.16
N ARG A 661 -19.71 6.08 -17.78
CA ARG A 661 -19.68 7.35 -17.06
C ARG A 661 -20.81 7.42 -16.04
N GLN A 662 -20.51 7.86 -14.82
CA GLN A 662 -21.54 8.20 -13.83
C GLN A 662 -22.23 9.51 -14.24
N ASP A 663 -23.54 9.62 -14.02
CA ASP A 663 -24.27 10.87 -14.19
C ASP A 663 -23.79 11.92 -13.16
N PRO A 664 -23.08 12.98 -13.59
CA PRO A 664 -22.55 13.99 -12.66
C PRO A 664 -23.65 14.82 -11.97
N ALA A 665 -24.90 14.76 -12.48
CA ALA A 665 -26.04 15.43 -11.86
C ALA A 665 -26.75 14.56 -10.80
N SER A 666 -26.24 13.36 -10.49
CA SER A 666 -26.86 12.45 -9.54
C SER A 666 -25.92 12.09 -8.38
N SER A 667 -26.46 12.16 -7.16
CA SER A 667 -25.82 11.61 -5.96
C SER A 667 -25.83 10.09 -5.90
N ASN A 668 -26.60 9.41 -6.77
CA ASN A 668 -26.58 7.96 -6.86
C ASN A 668 -25.39 7.51 -7.72
N LEU A 669 -24.36 6.97 -7.06
CA LEU A 669 -23.15 6.43 -7.71
C LEU A 669 -23.45 5.36 -8.77
N ARG A 670 -24.60 4.69 -8.68
CA ARG A 670 -25.04 3.64 -9.62
C ARG A 670 -25.87 4.17 -10.80
N LYS A 671 -26.01 5.49 -10.97
CA LYS A 671 -26.74 6.07 -12.09
C LYS A 671 -25.77 6.38 -13.24
N PRO A 672 -25.83 5.64 -14.37
CA PRO A 672 -24.98 5.94 -15.52
C PRO A 672 -25.49 7.18 -16.28
N LEU A 673 -24.57 7.92 -16.89
CA LEU A 673 -24.89 9.01 -17.80
C LEU A 673 -25.37 8.44 -19.14
N LEU A 674 -26.54 8.89 -19.57
CA LEU A 674 -27.11 8.56 -20.88
C LEU A 674 -26.75 9.65 -21.89
N GLY A 675 -26.24 9.23 -23.05
CA GLY A 675 -25.98 10.10 -24.18
C GLY A 675 -27.26 10.53 -24.90
N ALA A 676 -27.11 11.35 -25.95
CA ALA A 676 -28.23 11.84 -26.75
C ALA A 676 -29.02 10.73 -27.46
N ASP A 677 -28.41 9.56 -27.66
CA ASP A 677 -29.03 8.36 -28.23
C ASP A 677 -29.66 7.44 -27.18
N ASP A 678 -29.80 7.93 -25.94
CA ASP A 678 -30.35 7.20 -24.79
C ASP A 678 -29.54 5.95 -24.41
N LYS A 679 -28.26 5.88 -24.81
CA LYS A 679 -27.33 4.82 -24.41
C LYS A 679 -26.32 5.32 -23.40
N VAL A 680 -25.85 4.40 -22.56
CA VAL A 680 -24.76 4.67 -21.62
C VAL A 680 -23.46 4.98 -22.34
N ILE A 681 -22.71 5.96 -21.83
CA ILE A 681 -21.42 6.38 -22.39
C ILE A 681 -20.30 5.59 -21.71
N SER A 682 -19.45 4.90 -22.48
CA SER A 682 -18.28 4.18 -21.94
C SER A 682 -17.29 5.14 -21.29
N ASP A 683 -16.77 4.75 -20.13
CA ASP A 683 -15.81 5.55 -19.36
C ASP A 683 -15.02 4.67 -18.39
N GLY A 684 -13.73 4.46 -18.67
CA GLY A 684 -12.84 3.71 -17.78
C GLY A 684 -12.47 4.46 -16.50
N GLY A 685 -12.91 5.70 -16.30
CA GLY A 685 -12.57 6.53 -15.15
C GLY A 685 -13.59 6.56 -14.00
N SER A 686 -14.69 5.81 -14.05
CA SER A 686 -15.81 5.96 -13.10
C SER A 686 -15.95 4.87 -12.04
N GLY A 687 -15.31 3.70 -12.22
CA GLY A 687 -15.60 2.49 -11.42
C GLY A 687 -17.02 1.91 -11.62
N LEU A 688 -17.92 2.61 -12.32
CA LEU A 688 -19.29 2.19 -12.58
C LEU A 688 -19.35 1.27 -13.78
N VAL A 689 -19.87 0.06 -13.58
CA VAL A 689 -20.02 -0.96 -14.62
C VAL A 689 -21.49 -1.11 -15.02
N CYS A 690 -21.71 -1.25 -16.32
CA CYS A 690 -22.98 -1.68 -16.88
C CYS A 690 -22.88 -3.10 -17.48
N PRO A 691 -23.58 -4.10 -16.92
CA PRO A 691 -23.67 -5.44 -17.51
C PRO A 691 -24.72 -5.48 -18.63
N PHE A 692 -24.29 -5.69 -19.88
CA PHE A 692 -25.15 -5.62 -21.08
C PHE A 692 -25.67 -6.96 -21.55
N ASN A 693 -24.89 -8.03 -21.42
CA ASN A 693 -25.23 -9.38 -21.89
C ASN A 693 -24.72 -10.44 -20.91
N ALA A 694 -25.35 -11.60 -20.92
CA ALA A 694 -24.88 -12.73 -20.11
C ALA A 694 -23.55 -13.27 -20.65
N GLY A 695 -22.64 -13.66 -19.78
CA GLY A 695 -21.31 -14.15 -20.15
C GLY A 695 -20.28 -13.91 -19.06
N THR A 696 -19.02 -14.16 -19.38
CA THR A 696 -17.87 -13.88 -18.49
C THR A 696 -16.98 -12.84 -19.13
N ALA A 697 -16.46 -11.92 -18.33
CA ALA A 697 -15.49 -10.91 -18.74
C ALA A 697 -14.44 -10.75 -17.64
N ASP A 698 -13.21 -10.42 -18.02
CA ASP A 698 -12.18 -10.06 -17.07
C ASP A 698 -12.21 -8.54 -16.91
N VAL A 699 -12.33 -8.08 -15.67
CA VAL A 699 -12.24 -6.68 -15.30
C VAL A 699 -10.82 -6.40 -14.86
N THR A 700 -10.22 -5.33 -15.37
CA THR A 700 -8.87 -4.90 -15.02
C THR A 700 -8.86 -3.45 -14.60
N ILE A 701 -8.23 -3.14 -13.47
CA ILE A 701 -7.80 -1.78 -13.14
C ILE A 701 -6.30 -1.65 -13.35
N ALA A 702 -5.86 -0.54 -13.94
CA ALA A 702 -4.47 -0.15 -14.04
C ALA A 702 -4.24 1.22 -13.40
N ALA A 703 -3.20 1.36 -12.57
CA ALA A 703 -2.78 2.61 -11.93
C ALA A 703 -1.29 2.52 -11.56
N GLY A 704 -0.56 3.65 -11.59
CA GLY A 704 0.82 3.72 -11.06
C GLY A 704 1.83 2.73 -11.66
N GLY A 705 1.60 2.27 -12.89
CA GLY A 705 2.41 1.24 -13.56
C GLY A 705 2.13 -0.21 -13.10
N ARG A 706 0.97 -0.45 -12.49
CA ARG A 706 0.48 -1.76 -12.04
C ARG A 706 -0.91 -2.01 -12.61
N ALA A 707 -1.28 -3.26 -12.77
CA ALA A 707 -2.63 -3.67 -13.10
C ALA A 707 -3.01 -4.95 -12.37
N VAL A 708 -4.28 -5.05 -11.96
CA VAL A 708 -4.86 -6.26 -11.36
C VAL A 708 -6.13 -6.62 -12.12
N THR A 709 -6.33 -7.93 -12.32
CA THR A 709 -7.42 -8.47 -13.13
C THR A 709 -8.23 -9.48 -12.34
N GLU A 710 -9.56 -9.35 -12.37
CA GLU A 710 -10.49 -10.29 -11.74
C GLU A 710 -11.58 -10.76 -12.74
N PRO A 711 -11.97 -12.05 -12.70
CA PRO A 711 -13.05 -12.56 -13.54
C PRO A 711 -14.42 -12.18 -12.97
N VAL A 712 -15.32 -11.74 -13.85
CA VAL A 712 -16.70 -11.32 -13.53
C VAL A 712 -17.68 -12.10 -14.40
N THR A 713 -18.76 -12.59 -13.78
CA THR A 713 -19.83 -13.33 -14.47
C THR A 713 -21.10 -12.50 -14.49
N VAL A 714 -21.67 -12.28 -15.68
CA VAL A 714 -22.98 -11.63 -15.86
C VAL A 714 -24.04 -12.70 -16.11
N LEU A 715 -25.01 -12.76 -15.20
CA LEU A 715 -26.17 -13.62 -15.32
C LEU A 715 -27.19 -13.06 -16.33
N PRO A 716 -27.96 -13.94 -17.01
CA PRO A 716 -29.12 -13.52 -17.78
C PRO A 716 -30.08 -12.65 -16.96
N GLY A 717 -30.70 -11.70 -17.62
CA GLY A 717 -31.61 -10.76 -16.97
C GLY A 717 -32.38 -9.91 -17.98
N THR A 718 -32.97 -8.82 -17.51
CA THR A 718 -33.77 -7.92 -18.35
C THR A 718 -32.88 -7.11 -19.30
N VAL A 719 -33.48 -6.57 -20.36
CA VAL A 719 -32.85 -5.56 -21.24
C VAL A 719 -33.28 -4.14 -20.86
N ALA A 720 -33.85 -3.98 -19.66
CA ALA A 720 -34.41 -2.71 -19.22
C ALA A 720 -33.29 -1.69 -18.95
N ARG A 721 -33.68 -0.42 -18.90
CA ARG A 721 -32.83 0.67 -18.40
C ARG A 721 -32.38 0.37 -16.95
N PRO A 722 -31.22 0.89 -16.52
CA PRO A 722 -30.44 1.96 -17.17
C PRO A 722 -29.34 1.50 -18.14
N CYS A 723 -28.87 0.25 -18.10
CA CYS A 723 -27.77 -0.19 -18.99
C CYS A 723 -28.24 -0.68 -20.36
N GLY A 724 -29.44 -1.28 -20.45
CA GLY A 724 -29.93 -1.86 -21.70
C GLY A 724 -29.08 -3.04 -22.20
N THR A 725 -28.84 -3.10 -23.51
CA THR A 725 -28.04 -4.16 -24.15
C THR A 725 -27.12 -3.58 -25.23
N ARG A 726 -25.99 -4.26 -25.49
CA ARG A 726 -25.10 -4.00 -26.62
C ARG A 726 -25.15 -5.19 -27.60
N PRO A 727 -24.93 -4.96 -28.90
CA PRO A 727 -24.68 -6.06 -29.83
C PRO A 727 -23.50 -6.90 -29.35
N LEU A 728 -23.66 -8.22 -29.32
CA LEU A 728 -22.56 -9.14 -29.02
C LEU A 728 -21.51 -9.07 -30.13
N ASP A 729 -20.24 -9.20 -29.74
CA ASP A 729 -19.14 -9.35 -30.68
C ASP A 729 -19.39 -10.60 -31.55
N PRO A 730 -19.41 -10.48 -32.89
CA PRO A 730 -19.63 -11.61 -33.78
C PRO A 730 -18.68 -12.81 -33.54
N SER A 731 -17.46 -12.55 -33.05
CA SER A 731 -16.49 -13.60 -32.71
C SER A 731 -16.94 -14.49 -31.54
N ARG A 732 -17.85 -14.01 -30.68
CA ARG A 732 -18.43 -14.77 -29.56
C ARG A 732 -19.69 -15.55 -29.97
N ILE A 733 -20.25 -15.27 -31.14
CA ILE A 733 -21.39 -16.01 -31.67
C ILE A 733 -20.84 -17.31 -32.26
N VAL A 734 -20.80 -18.37 -31.44
CA VAL A 734 -20.55 -19.72 -31.94
C VAL A 734 -21.70 -20.07 -32.89
N GLN A 735 -21.47 -19.95 -34.20
CA GLN A 735 -22.39 -20.48 -35.20
C GLN A 735 -22.47 -21.99 -34.99
N LYS A 736 -23.54 -22.44 -34.33
CA LYS A 736 -23.91 -23.85 -34.32
C LYS A 736 -24.05 -24.23 -35.80
N PRO A 737 -23.22 -25.14 -36.36
CA PRO A 737 -23.32 -25.48 -37.77
C PRO A 737 -24.74 -25.94 -38.03
N VAL A 738 -25.44 -25.21 -38.89
CA VAL A 738 -26.77 -25.60 -39.35
C VAL A 738 -26.58 -26.93 -40.06
N LYS A 739 -27.05 -28.01 -39.43
CA LYS A 739 -27.11 -29.32 -40.07
C LYS A 739 -27.96 -29.14 -41.32
N SER A 740 -27.34 -29.15 -42.50
CA SER A 740 -28.05 -29.09 -43.78
C SER A 740 -29.07 -30.22 -43.80
N SER A 741 -30.35 -29.88 -43.89
CA SER A 741 -31.42 -30.86 -44.05
C SER A 741 -31.06 -31.77 -45.24
N PRO A 742 -31.04 -33.10 -45.06
CA PRO A 742 -30.77 -34.01 -46.17
C PRO A 742 -31.85 -33.84 -47.26
N PRO A 743 -31.48 -33.96 -48.55
CA PRO A 743 -32.43 -33.84 -49.65
C PRO A 743 -33.54 -34.88 -49.52
N ALA A 744 -34.77 -34.47 -49.85
CA ALA A 744 -35.96 -35.30 -49.75
C ALA A 744 -35.78 -36.63 -50.51
N THR A 745 -35.96 -37.74 -49.79
CA THR A 745 -35.90 -39.09 -50.32
C THR A 745 -37.09 -39.35 -51.26
N PRO A 746 -36.91 -40.05 -52.41
CA PRO A 746 -38.01 -40.46 -53.27
C PRO A 746 -38.90 -41.52 -52.57
N PRO A 747 -40.17 -41.70 -52.99
CA PRO A 747 -41.09 -42.62 -52.34
C PRO A 747 -40.68 -44.10 -52.55
N PRO A 748 -40.89 -44.97 -51.56
CA PRO A 748 -40.42 -46.36 -51.61
C PRO A 748 -41.36 -47.25 -52.42
N PRO A 749 -40.84 -48.24 -53.18
CA PRO A 749 -41.65 -49.35 -53.67
C PRO A 749 -41.97 -50.34 -52.54
N ALA A 750 -43.18 -50.88 -52.61
CA ALA A 750 -43.77 -51.84 -51.68
C ALA A 750 -43.08 -53.21 -51.73
N GLY A 751 -42.94 -53.88 -50.57
CA GLY A 751 -42.59 -55.30 -50.53
C GLY A 751 -42.18 -55.87 -49.17
N ALA A 752 -43.19 -56.37 -48.44
CA ALA A 752 -43.20 -57.58 -47.59
C ALA A 752 -42.18 -57.81 -46.44
N SER A 753 -42.70 -57.65 -45.21
CA SER A 753 -42.86 -58.66 -44.12
C SER A 753 -41.66 -59.41 -43.48
N PRO A 754 -41.82 -59.86 -42.21
CA PRO A 754 -40.83 -59.62 -41.15
C PRO A 754 -40.12 -60.89 -40.65
N ALA A 755 -38.95 -60.72 -40.02
CA ALA A 755 -38.40 -61.74 -39.12
C ALA A 755 -37.41 -61.18 -38.08
N VAL A 756 -37.81 -61.33 -36.82
CA VAL A 756 -37.04 -61.82 -35.65
C VAL A 756 -35.75 -61.09 -35.21
N LEU A 757 -35.83 -60.49 -34.02
CA LEU A 757 -34.73 -60.01 -33.18
C LEU A 757 -33.82 -61.16 -32.71
N PRO A 758 -32.50 -60.91 -32.58
CA PRO A 758 -31.83 -61.36 -31.36
C PRO A 758 -30.80 -60.35 -30.78
N GLY A 759 -30.80 -60.26 -29.45
CA GLY A 759 -29.59 -60.21 -28.61
C GLY A 759 -28.82 -58.89 -28.49
N LEU A 760 -29.08 -58.15 -27.41
CA LEU A 760 -28.18 -57.13 -26.87
C LEU A 760 -26.89 -57.78 -26.32
N VAL A 761 -25.74 -57.39 -26.86
CA VAL A 761 -24.40 -57.63 -26.29
C VAL A 761 -23.87 -56.29 -25.75
N PRO A 762 -23.38 -56.20 -24.50
CA PRO A 762 -22.78 -54.98 -23.97
C PRO A 762 -21.39 -54.69 -24.58
N PRO A 763 -20.99 -53.41 -24.69
CA PRO A 763 -19.75 -53.02 -25.37
C PRO A 763 -18.49 -53.33 -24.54
N PRO A 764 -17.33 -53.57 -25.20
CA PRO A 764 -16.05 -53.80 -24.54
C PRO A 764 -15.44 -52.53 -23.93
N PRO A 765 -14.61 -52.65 -22.88
CA PRO A 765 -13.97 -51.53 -22.20
C PRO A 765 -12.88 -50.83 -23.05
N PRO A 766 -12.61 -49.53 -22.80
CA PRO A 766 -11.70 -48.71 -23.61
C PRO A 766 -10.21 -49.06 -23.41
N ALA A 767 -9.45 -48.96 -24.51
CA ALA A 767 -8.00 -49.16 -24.55
C ALA A 767 -7.22 -47.97 -23.92
N PRO A 768 -6.03 -48.22 -23.34
CA PRO A 768 -5.20 -47.18 -22.71
C PRO A 768 -4.53 -46.22 -23.72
N PRO A 769 -4.22 -44.97 -23.28
CA PRO A 769 -3.74 -43.91 -24.16
C PRO A 769 -2.28 -44.08 -24.59
N VAL A 770 -2.04 -43.82 -25.88
CA VAL A 770 -0.73 -43.75 -26.53
C VAL A 770 -0.06 -42.40 -26.22
N THR A 771 1.14 -42.42 -25.66
CA THR A 771 1.98 -41.24 -25.43
C THR A 771 2.74 -40.85 -26.70
N LYS A 772 2.71 -39.55 -27.04
CA LYS A 772 3.50 -38.95 -28.15
C LYS A 772 4.96 -38.70 -27.72
N PRO A 773 5.94 -38.80 -28.64
CA PRO A 773 7.35 -38.56 -28.34
C PRO A 773 7.73 -37.07 -28.29
N ASN A 774 8.63 -36.73 -27.37
CA ASN A 774 9.22 -35.40 -27.21
C ASN A 774 10.31 -35.13 -28.27
N PRO A 775 10.47 -33.88 -28.73
CA PRO A 775 11.46 -33.51 -29.74
C PRO A 775 12.87 -33.33 -29.15
N THR A 776 13.85 -33.93 -29.83
CA THR A 776 15.31 -33.80 -29.65
C THR A 776 15.81 -32.38 -29.92
N LYS A 777 16.54 -31.79 -28.97
CA LYS A 777 17.38 -30.59 -29.17
C LYS A 777 18.80 -30.99 -29.58
N ALA A 778 19.30 -30.35 -30.63
CA ALA A 778 20.65 -30.49 -31.15
C ALA A 778 21.66 -29.63 -30.36
N VAL A 779 22.89 -30.13 -30.29
CA VAL A 779 24.09 -29.50 -29.71
C VAL A 779 24.97 -28.98 -30.85
N PRO A 780 25.72 -27.87 -30.66
CA PRO A 780 26.97 -27.66 -31.38
C PRO A 780 28.20 -27.71 -30.45
N ALA A 781 29.24 -28.38 -30.93
CA ALA A 781 30.63 -28.32 -30.45
C ALA A 781 31.38 -27.21 -31.27
N LEU A 782 32.54 -26.63 -30.93
CA LEU A 782 33.73 -27.11 -30.20
C LEU A 782 34.80 -25.96 -30.08
N PHE A 783 35.77 -26.10 -29.14
CA PHE A 783 37.10 -25.44 -28.97
C PHE A 783 37.22 -24.03 -28.30
N GLY A 784 38.11 -23.78 -27.33
CA GLY A 784 39.12 -24.57 -26.60
C GLY A 784 39.91 -23.70 -25.60
N GLY A 785 40.59 -24.28 -24.59
CA GLY A 785 41.61 -23.54 -23.78
C GLY A 785 41.78 -23.90 -22.28
N PHE A 786 42.57 -24.94 -22.00
CA PHE A 786 43.63 -25.10 -20.97
C PHE A 786 43.49 -24.76 -19.44
N PHE A 787 43.92 -25.76 -18.62
CA PHE A 787 44.33 -25.81 -17.19
C PHE A 787 43.22 -25.63 -16.11
N ALA A 788 43.15 -26.34 -14.97
CA ALA A 788 44.04 -27.28 -14.26
C ALA A 788 43.21 -28.28 -13.41
N ALA A 789 43.85 -29.37 -12.98
CA ALA A 789 43.28 -30.53 -12.30
C ALA A 789 42.84 -30.28 -10.84
N GLY A 790 41.72 -30.90 -10.45
CA GLY A 790 41.26 -31.04 -9.06
C GLY A 790 40.36 -32.26 -8.92
N LEU A 791 40.71 -33.15 -7.98
CA LEU A 791 40.09 -34.46 -7.73
C LEU A 791 38.56 -34.43 -7.59
N LYS A 792 37.86 -35.39 -8.22
CA LYS A 792 36.46 -35.73 -7.90
C LYS A 792 36.41 -37.06 -7.15
N LEU A 793 35.98 -37.01 -5.89
CA LEU A 793 35.52 -38.19 -5.15
C LEU A 793 34.19 -38.67 -5.75
N GLN A 794 34.11 -39.95 -6.09
CA GLN A 794 32.86 -40.64 -6.44
C GLN A 794 32.04 -40.87 -5.17
N GLY A 795 30.83 -40.28 -5.12
CA GLY A 795 29.79 -40.65 -4.17
C GLY A 795 29.01 -41.89 -4.67
N PRO A 796 28.38 -42.66 -3.76
CA PRO A 796 27.61 -43.85 -4.11
C PRO A 796 26.29 -43.50 -4.84
N PRO A 797 25.72 -44.43 -5.62
CA PRO A 797 24.55 -44.17 -6.46
C PRO A 797 23.30 -43.87 -5.62
N GLN A 798 22.58 -42.82 -6.02
CA GLN A 798 21.24 -42.52 -5.51
C GLN A 798 20.24 -43.58 -5.95
N ILE A 799 19.60 -44.23 -4.98
CA ILE A 799 18.42 -45.06 -5.18
C ILE A 799 17.20 -44.15 -5.06
N SER A 800 16.43 -43.98 -6.13
CA SER A 800 15.16 -43.27 -6.11
C SER A 800 14.08 -44.14 -5.44
N PRO A 801 13.33 -43.64 -4.44
CA PRO A 801 12.19 -44.37 -3.91
C PRO A 801 11.00 -44.37 -4.90
N PRO A 802 10.17 -45.43 -4.92
CA PRO A 802 8.98 -45.49 -5.77
C PRO A 802 7.93 -44.48 -5.32
N PRO A 803 7.07 -43.98 -6.25
CA PRO A 803 6.01 -43.03 -5.93
C PRO A 803 4.95 -43.67 -5.01
N PRO A 804 4.39 -42.91 -4.05
CA PRO A 804 3.31 -43.41 -3.19
C PRO A 804 2.00 -43.62 -3.98
N PRO A 805 1.16 -44.61 -3.58
CA PRO A 805 -0.13 -44.85 -4.23
C PRO A 805 -1.12 -43.71 -3.98
N ALA A 806 -1.86 -43.33 -5.03
CA ALA A 806 -2.93 -42.35 -4.97
C ALA A 806 -4.08 -42.85 -4.08
N VAL A 807 -4.34 -42.15 -2.98
CA VAL A 807 -5.51 -42.38 -2.12
C VAL A 807 -6.60 -41.40 -2.56
N PHE A 808 -7.66 -41.93 -3.18
CA PHE A 808 -8.92 -41.22 -3.39
C PHE A 808 -9.64 -41.11 -2.05
N VAL A 809 -9.85 -39.88 -1.56
CA VAL A 809 -10.76 -39.62 -0.44
C VAL A 809 -12.08 -39.13 -1.02
N SER A 810 -13.06 -40.04 -1.08
CA SER A 810 -14.47 -39.69 -1.27
C SER A 810 -15.03 -39.11 0.03
N THR A 811 -15.58 -37.90 -0.02
CA THR A 811 -16.35 -37.31 1.07
C THR A 811 -17.69 -38.05 1.26
N PRO A 812 -18.08 -38.43 2.49
CA PRO A 812 -19.41 -38.98 2.75
C PRO A 812 -20.45 -37.86 2.96
N VAL A 813 -21.56 -37.96 2.24
CA VAL A 813 -22.80 -37.19 2.45
C VAL A 813 -23.55 -37.80 3.65
N PRO A 814 -23.93 -37.04 4.68
CA PRO A 814 -24.79 -37.53 5.76
C PRO A 814 -26.28 -37.54 5.35
N PRO A 815 -27.07 -38.57 5.72
CA PRO A 815 -28.51 -38.61 5.49
C PRO A 815 -29.26 -37.77 6.53
N GLY A 816 -30.28 -37.05 6.08
CA GLY A 816 -31.10 -36.17 6.93
C GLY A 816 -32.18 -36.87 7.74
N GLY A 817 -32.79 -36.09 8.65
CA GLY A 817 -34.16 -36.30 9.13
C GLY A 817 -34.42 -36.05 10.61
N ALA A 818 -34.78 -34.81 10.98
CA ALA A 818 -35.84 -34.53 11.96
C ALA A 818 -36.31 -33.07 11.83
N THR A 819 -37.63 -32.90 11.77
CA THR A 819 -38.37 -31.70 11.37
C THR A 819 -38.55 -30.67 12.48
N VAL A 820 -38.20 -29.41 12.22
CA VAL A 820 -38.83 -28.24 12.87
C VAL A 820 -39.09 -27.19 11.77
N LYS A 821 -40.35 -26.74 11.65
CA LYS A 821 -40.76 -25.66 10.74
C LYS A 821 -40.07 -24.36 11.15
N VAL A 822 -39.22 -23.82 10.28
CA VAL A 822 -38.80 -22.41 10.32
C VAL A 822 -38.97 -21.82 8.92
N GLU A 823 -39.53 -20.62 8.92
CA GLU A 823 -39.92 -19.80 7.79
C GLU A 823 -38.73 -19.48 6.86
N LYS A 824 -39.00 -19.54 5.56
CA LYS A 824 -38.01 -19.57 4.48
C LYS A 824 -37.45 -18.16 4.25
N ARG A 825 -36.25 -17.87 4.78
CA ARG A 825 -35.36 -16.81 4.28
C ARG A 825 -34.19 -17.51 3.58
N GLU A 826 -34.18 -17.43 2.26
CA GLU A 826 -33.10 -17.97 1.42
C GLU A 826 -31.84 -17.11 1.65
N GLU A 827 -30.86 -17.69 2.36
CA GLU A 827 -29.49 -17.18 2.47
C GLU A 827 -28.63 -18.05 1.55
N GLU A 828 -28.20 -17.45 0.44
CA GLU A 828 -27.43 -18.08 -0.62
C GLU A 828 -25.98 -18.19 -0.17
N ALA A 829 -25.49 -19.42 0.03
CA ALA A 829 -24.10 -19.68 0.37
C ALA A 829 -23.20 -19.35 -0.84
N ALA A 830 -22.44 -18.25 -0.73
CA ALA A 830 -21.35 -17.95 -1.65
C ALA A 830 -20.13 -18.85 -1.32
N PRO A 831 -19.46 -19.46 -2.30
CA PRO A 831 -18.18 -20.11 -2.06
C PRO A 831 -17.12 -19.02 -1.79
N GLU A 832 -16.62 -18.96 -0.55
CA GLU A 832 -15.48 -18.14 -0.17
C GLU A 832 -14.24 -18.59 -0.97
N GLN A 833 -13.81 -17.76 -1.93
CA GLN A 833 -12.46 -17.81 -2.47
C GLN A 833 -11.60 -16.88 -1.63
N SER A 834 -10.66 -17.45 -0.89
CA SER A 834 -9.65 -16.70 -0.14
C SER A 834 -8.66 -16.05 -1.11
N SER A 835 -8.92 -14.81 -1.53
CA SER A 835 -7.90 -13.92 -2.08
C SER A 835 -7.33 -13.08 -0.93
N ALA A 836 -6.02 -12.86 -0.93
CA ALA A 836 -5.35 -11.94 -0.02
C ALA A 836 -5.63 -10.48 -0.46
N ASN A 837 -6.91 -10.11 -0.51
CA ASN A 837 -7.34 -8.78 -0.92
C ASN A 837 -7.40 -7.88 0.33
N TYR A 838 -6.73 -6.74 0.28
CA TYR A 838 -6.91 -5.67 1.26
C TYR A 838 -8.30 -5.07 1.06
N VAL A 839 -9.13 -5.09 2.11
CA VAL A 839 -10.46 -4.47 2.11
C VAL A 839 -10.42 -3.27 3.05
N ALA A 840 -10.64 -2.07 2.52
CA ALA A 840 -10.97 -0.91 3.33
C ALA A 840 -12.43 -1.04 3.78
N VAL A 841 -12.68 -1.06 5.09
CA VAL A 841 -14.06 -1.15 5.61
C VAL A 841 -14.64 0.25 5.65
N HIS A 842 -15.53 0.59 4.70
CA HIS A 842 -16.22 1.88 4.68
C HIS A 842 -17.45 1.87 5.60
N ALA A 843 -17.68 2.99 6.30
CA ALA A 843 -18.80 3.16 7.23
C ALA A 843 -20.19 3.06 6.57
N ASP A 844 -20.29 3.26 5.25
CA ASP A 844 -21.54 3.24 4.50
C ASP A 844 -22.13 1.83 4.33
N GLU A 845 -21.39 0.78 4.65
CA GLU A 845 -21.88 -0.61 4.58
C GLU A 845 -22.80 -1.00 5.75
N ARG A 846 -23.12 -0.09 6.67
CA ARG A 846 -24.10 -0.33 7.75
C ARG A 846 -25.06 0.85 7.95
N GLY A 847 -26.05 0.95 7.04
CA GLY A 847 -27.42 1.43 7.31
C GLY A 847 -27.64 2.83 7.91
N GLY A 848 -28.15 3.75 7.07
CA GLY A 848 -29.04 4.89 7.35
C GLY A 848 -29.01 5.57 8.73
N PHE A 849 -28.36 6.74 8.81
CA PHE A 849 -28.11 7.51 10.03
C PHE A 849 -29.08 8.69 10.28
N GLU A 850 -30.33 8.66 9.82
CA GLU A 850 -31.18 9.87 9.80
C GLU A 850 -32.10 10.23 11.00
N PRO A 851 -32.32 9.45 12.09
CA PRO A 851 -33.11 9.98 13.22
C PRO A 851 -32.30 10.48 14.44
N TYR A 852 -30.99 10.22 14.54
CA TYR A 852 -30.25 10.42 15.80
C TYR A 852 -29.91 11.90 16.10
N MET A 853 -29.77 12.74 15.06
CA MET A 853 -29.38 14.15 15.23
C MET A 853 -30.48 15.01 15.88
N LEU A 854 -31.76 14.64 15.73
CA LEU A 854 -32.85 15.34 16.41
C LEU A 854 -32.89 15.04 17.92
N GLY A 855 -32.43 13.86 18.35
CA GLY A 855 -32.39 13.46 19.76
C GLY A 855 -31.27 14.15 20.55
N VAL A 856 -30.10 14.35 19.92
CA VAL A 856 -28.93 14.97 20.59
C VAL A 856 -29.12 16.48 20.81
N ALA A 857 -29.79 17.18 19.89
CA ALA A 857 -30.13 18.59 20.06
C ALA A 857 -31.10 18.83 21.24
N LEU A 858 -31.99 17.87 21.51
CA LEU A 858 -32.96 17.96 22.62
C LEU A 858 -32.31 17.72 23.99
N ILE A 859 -31.27 16.86 24.05
CA ILE A 859 -30.54 16.55 25.29
C ILE A 859 -29.52 17.65 25.63
N ALA A 860 -28.89 18.27 24.62
CA ALA A 860 -27.98 19.39 24.82
C ALA A 860 -28.66 20.65 25.38
N ALA A 861 -29.96 20.83 25.12
CA ALA A 861 -30.73 21.94 25.68
C ALA A 861 -31.09 21.75 27.18
N ILE A 862 -31.00 20.53 27.71
CA ILE A 862 -31.39 20.21 29.09
C ILE A 862 -30.18 20.18 30.05
N ALA A 863 -28.97 19.92 29.55
CA ALA A 863 -27.78 19.71 30.39
C ALA A 863 -26.96 20.97 30.73
N GLY A 864 -27.42 22.16 30.33
CA GLY A 864 -26.66 23.41 30.46
C GLY A 864 -26.73 24.10 31.83
N VAL A 865 -26.40 23.46 32.95
CA VAL A 865 -26.00 24.15 34.21
C VAL A 865 -25.07 23.27 35.06
N ILE A 866 -23.86 23.78 35.34
CA ILE A 866 -23.01 23.67 36.56
C ILE A 866 -21.50 23.52 36.23
N LEU A 867 -20.72 24.36 36.92
CA LEU A 867 -19.34 24.79 36.70
C LEU A 867 -18.22 23.91 37.33
N PHE A 868 -17.04 24.06 36.73
CA PHE A 868 -15.63 23.82 37.12
C PHE A 868 -15.21 23.54 38.59
N ARG A 869 -14.26 22.59 38.71
CA ARG A 869 -12.95 22.64 39.44
C ARG A 869 -12.31 21.23 39.29
N GLY A 870 -11.08 20.98 38.84
CA GLY A 870 -9.78 21.59 39.13
C GLY A 870 -8.90 20.51 39.79
N GLY A 871 -7.89 19.96 39.09
CA GLY A 871 -7.02 18.93 39.67
C GLY A 871 -5.80 18.57 38.80
N ARG A 872 -4.66 19.22 39.08
CA ARG A 872 -3.33 18.85 38.57
C ARG A 872 -2.96 17.43 39.04
N ARG A 873 -2.56 16.54 38.12
CA ARG A 873 -1.82 15.31 38.44
C ARG A 873 -0.42 15.36 37.84
N ARG A 874 0.54 14.95 38.65
CA ARG A 874 1.98 14.90 38.41
C ARG A 874 2.35 13.70 37.51
N ASP A 875 3.30 13.93 36.62
CA ASP A 875 4.05 12.92 35.86
C ASP A 875 4.88 11.99 36.77
N PRO A 876 5.05 10.72 36.37
CA PRO A 876 6.22 9.94 36.70
C PRO A 876 7.12 9.72 35.47
N ASP A 877 8.36 10.22 35.58
CA ASP A 877 9.48 9.86 34.70
C ASP A 877 9.71 8.33 34.71
N PHE A 878 9.83 7.72 33.53
CA PHE A 878 10.30 6.34 33.37
C PHE A 878 11.58 6.29 32.54
N ALA A 879 12.62 5.73 33.16
CA ALA A 879 13.92 5.49 32.55
C ALA A 879 13.87 4.28 31.61
N LEU A 880 14.09 4.51 30.32
CA LEU A 880 14.30 3.47 29.31
C LEU A 880 15.72 2.91 29.43
N THR A 881 15.82 1.58 29.56
CA THR A 881 17.08 0.84 29.56
C THR A 881 17.54 0.68 28.11
N ARG A 882 18.70 1.27 27.78
CA ARG A 882 19.37 1.15 26.47
C ARG A 882 19.77 -0.30 26.21
N ALA A 883 19.20 -0.92 25.16
CA ALA A 883 19.81 -2.07 24.52
C ALA A 883 21.03 -1.57 23.71
N THR A 884 22.19 -2.16 23.96
CA THR A 884 23.46 -1.83 23.30
C THR A 884 23.49 -2.51 21.93
N PHE A 885 23.65 -1.71 20.87
CA PHE A 885 23.99 -2.22 19.55
C PHE A 885 25.51 -2.37 19.45
N ASP A 886 25.94 -3.57 19.05
CA ASP A 886 27.35 -3.94 18.89
C ASP A 886 27.88 -3.28 17.60
N ASP A 887 28.48 -2.09 17.75
CA ASP A 887 29.13 -1.39 16.65
C ASP A 887 30.61 -1.76 16.59
N ARG A 888 31.05 -2.20 15.40
CA ARG A 888 32.42 -2.66 15.16
C ARG A 888 33.38 -1.47 15.15
N ARG A 889 34.16 -1.37 16.23
CA ARG A 889 35.56 -0.88 16.33
C ARG A 889 35.93 0.46 15.65
N SER A 890 36.24 1.44 16.50
CA SER A 890 37.46 2.24 16.34
C SER A 890 38.12 2.51 17.69
N ASN A 891 39.32 1.96 17.88
CA ASN A 891 40.22 2.26 18.98
C ASN A 891 40.69 3.73 18.93
N THR A 892 40.60 4.48 20.03
CA THR A 892 41.77 5.18 20.61
C THR A 892 41.51 5.70 22.04
N TYR A 893 42.44 5.33 22.94
CA TYR A 893 42.61 5.80 24.32
C TYR A 893 42.98 7.29 24.41
N ARG A 894 42.49 8.01 25.44
CA ARG A 894 43.31 8.51 26.59
C ARG A 894 42.55 9.44 27.56
N ARG A 895 42.65 9.02 28.83
CA ARG A 895 42.50 9.71 30.14
C ARG A 895 41.15 10.28 30.54
#